data_AF-A0A935X0J6-F1
#
_entry.id   AF-A0A935X0J6-F1
#
_cell.length_a   1.000
_cell.length_b   1.000
_cell.length_c   1.000
_cell.angle_alpha   90.00
_cell.angle_beta   90.00
_cell.angle_gamma   90.00
#
_symmetry.space_group_name_H-M   'P 1'
#
loop_
_entity.id
_entity.type
_entity.pdbx_description
1 polymer ?
#
loop_
_entity_poly.entity_id
_entity_poly.type
_entity_poly.pdbx_seq_one_letter_code
_entity_poly.pdbx_strand_id
1 'polypeptide(L)'
;MRKVQIASLVMCYSRMLFVQIYPCFTRFECKVFLTGALEYFGGAAGRCMIDNTNVVRLKGTGKEMVPVPEMSAFGERFEFVFVAHEVGDANRSARVENPFKWVQRNFLVGREFSDRDDVNMQARSWCEDVDGHVNPGDLDADKIDYVARDAFYSGVPTASDVARILSSLRTIEVKKHNKGGLSVQFGGAHPEAYHLFSISTSAVSALEMFVATRAYLFERIYCHQKVRAAEVMLTRALETTVASMREESWSWAEILKFLLHPFGDDAVLSQLASGQVWDSAGASRLSLGSVTEREQIVDWARRLQRRALPRRALAFAKRLAPGGEERWTIFSGAMNVEETRRSLESQIRVTAGASTKDDVFLDWAPRHPIEENPEVWIEDPAKPGHLGEIGHFINVEQQANAYQGVKQIDWIFAPEEKKADVAAATAVLLQARFGLLLTAEALTRSKIATDEFTAALNRMQSRPDLKEYYDAMGRVADGPGMAKLTSLPNEWIPTLPRQWLQPIKDTTAKRLADELNAVQLPATCQADLEVVRQVFKNVLNYVDAKYNGIDLDERASSAQKKLEAMLAEDFSDHLRMHEDFKKFFKLIEQPKQGAGIVDFLCVSKVAAHRDTIIELKAKLKPVGTIAVESTGQPLQYMTSESSRIAILVAYFAESDNVQIEDTIQVWQSKSDTSPRAVICVGLKQRGDHPSALGKEAEPASKPAA
;
A
#
# COMPACT_ATOMS: atom_id res chain seq x y z
N MET A 1 14.07 37.67 16.89
CA MET A 1 12.76 37.21 16.38
C MET A 1 12.15 38.32 15.53
N ARG A 2 11.73 38.03 14.30
CA ARG A 2 10.96 38.97 13.47
C ARG A 2 9.47 38.70 13.66
N LYS A 3 8.65 39.75 13.79
CA LYS A 3 7.20 39.60 13.82
C LYS A 3 6.72 39.29 12.40
N VAL A 4 5.81 38.33 12.29
CA VAL A 4 5.13 37.95 11.04
C VAL A 4 3.62 37.97 11.27
N GLN A 5 2.86 38.05 10.19
CA GLN A 5 1.40 38.02 10.17
C GLN A 5 0.94 36.78 9.41
N ILE A 6 -0.13 36.16 9.91
CA ILE A 6 -0.72 34.96 9.31
C ILE A 6 -2.04 35.38 8.69
N ALA A 7 -2.30 34.94 7.46
CA ALA A 7 -3.58 35.07 6.79
C ALA A 7 -4.20 33.67 6.66
N SER A 8 -5.50 33.58 6.90
CA SER A 8 -6.26 32.33 6.76
C SER A 8 -7.59 32.56 6.05
N LEU A 9 -7.99 31.58 5.24
CA LEU A 9 -9.28 31.55 4.54
C LEU A 9 -9.87 30.16 4.70
N VAL A 10 -11.15 30.09 5.08
CA VAL A 10 -11.84 28.83 5.35
C VAL A 10 -13.11 28.75 4.52
N MET A 11 -13.28 27.63 3.82
CA MET A 11 -14.53 27.29 3.16
C MET A 11 -15.54 26.82 4.21
N CYS A 12 -16.59 27.62 4.41
CA CYS A 12 -17.51 27.40 5.55
C CYS A 12 -18.28 26.07 5.52
N TYR A 13 -18.42 25.44 4.34
CA TYR A 13 -19.12 24.18 4.16
C TYR A 13 -18.16 22.99 4.16
N SER A 14 -17.17 22.98 3.25
CA SER A 14 -16.18 21.90 3.14
C SER A 14 -15.11 21.93 4.23
N ARG A 15 -15.04 22.99 5.03
CA ARG A 15 -14.02 23.20 6.08
C ARG A 15 -12.57 23.23 5.60
N MET A 16 -12.36 23.19 4.29
CA MET A 16 -11.06 23.40 3.68
C MET A 16 -10.44 24.72 4.14
N LEU A 17 -9.16 24.68 4.46
CA LEU A 17 -8.40 25.77 5.02
C LEU A 17 -7.19 26.05 4.13
N PHE A 18 -7.00 27.34 3.85
CA PHE A 18 -5.76 27.83 3.26
C PHE A 18 -5.10 28.86 4.16
N VAL A 19 -3.78 28.74 4.35
CA VAL A 19 -2.99 29.60 5.23
C VAL A 19 -1.70 30.04 4.53
N GLN A 20 -1.34 31.31 4.70
CA GLN A 20 -0.04 31.85 4.29
C GLN A 20 0.50 32.86 5.30
N ILE A 21 1.82 32.99 5.32
CA ILE A 21 2.58 33.81 6.26
C ILE A 21 3.28 34.96 5.52
N TYR A 22 3.09 36.17 6.04
CA TYR A 22 3.57 37.42 5.46
C TYR A 22 4.34 38.27 6.49
N PRO A 23 5.33 39.07 6.05
CA PRO A 23 6.01 40.02 6.94
C PRO A 23 5.11 41.20 7.33
N CYS A 24 4.22 41.62 6.43
CA CYS A 24 3.18 42.61 6.63
C CYS A 24 1.97 42.22 5.76
N PHE A 25 0.78 42.63 6.16
CA PHE A 25 -0.47 42.28 5.50
C PHE A 25 -1.23 43.54 5.12
N THR A 26 -0.95 44.05 3.91
CA THR A 26 -1.64 45.20 3.32
C THR A 26 -2.68 44.74 2.30
N ARG A 27 -3.30 45.67 1.56
CA ARG A 27 -4.22 45.32 0.46
C ARG A 27 -3.54 44.51 -0.64
N PHE A 28 -2.26 44.76 -0.88
CA PHE A 28 -1.51 44.00 -1.88
C PHE A 28 -1.40 42.54 -1.45
N GLU A 29 -0.89 42.27 -0.26
CA GLU A 29 -0.76 40.90 0.26
C GLU A 29 -2.12 40.22 0.43
N CYS A 30 -3.17 40.97 0.77
CA CYS A 30 -4.53 40.43 0.83
C CYS A 30 -5.02 39.91 -0.54
N LYS A 31 -4.76 40.64 -1.64
CA LYS A 31 -5.07 40.17 -2.99
C LYS A 31 -4.23 38.97 -3.39
N VAL A 32 -2.93 38.97 -3.07
CA VAL A 32 -2.03 37.83 -3.33
C VAL A 32 -2.52 36.59 -2.58
N PHE A 33 -2.84 36.75 -1.30
CA PHE A 33 -3.37 35.69 -0.44
C PHE A 33 -4.68 35.12 -0.99
N LEU A 34 -5.65 35.98 -1.29
CA LEU A 34 -6.94 35.54 -1.83
C LEU A 34 -6.76 34.87 -3.20
N THR A 35 -5.88 35.36 -4.06
CA THR A 35 -5.59 34.71 -5.35
C THR A 35 -5.03 33.31 -5.14
N GLY A 36 -4.01 33.15 -4.28
CA GLY A 36 -3.44 31.85 -3.96
C GLY A 36 -4.43 30.90 -3.29
N ALA A 37 -5.33 31.42 -2.46
CA ALA A 37 -6.38 30.63 -1.82
C ALA A 37 -7.43 30.14 -2.82
N LEU A 38 -7.85 31.01 -3.75
CA LEU A 38 -8.81 30.65 -4.80
C LEU A 38 -8.22 29.63 -5.78
N GLU A 39 -6.94 29.77 -6.13
CA GLU A 39 -6.21 28.78 -6.91
C GLU A 39 -6.11 27.44 -6.15
N TYR A 40 -5.84 27.49 -4.85
CA TYR A 40 -5.78 26.31 -4.00
C TYR A 40 -7.12 25.57 -3.90
N PHE A 41 -8.23 26.29 -3.71
CA PHE A 41 -9.57 25.70 -3.65
C PHE A 41 -10.14 25.33 -5.03
N GLY A 42 -9.50 25.74 -6.12
CA GLY A 42 -10.01 25.56 -7.48
C GLY A 42 -11.27 26.38 -7.79
N GLY A 43 -11.59 27.41 -7.01
CA GLY A 43 -12.79 28.23 -7.19
C GLY A 43 -13.08 29.22 -6.05
N ALA A 44 -14.09 30.06 -6.24
CA ALA A 44 -14.54 31.07 -5.26
C ALA A 44 -15.94 30.74 -4.71
N ALA A 45 -16.14 30.96 -3.41
CA ALA A 45 -17.48 31.02 -2.84
C ALA A 45 -18.10 32.39 -3.18
N GLY A 46 -19.39 32.44 -3.56
CA GLY A 46 -20.06 33.69 -3.94
C GLY A 46 -20.13 34.75 -2.83
N ARG A 47 -19.78 34.42 -1.57
CA ARG A 47 -19.64 35.37 -0.46
C ARG A 47 -18.35 35.10 0.31
N CYS A 48 -17.49 36.12 0.40
CA CYS A 48 -16.29 36.09 1.22
C CYS A 48 -16.54 36.86 2.52
N MET A 49 -16.69 36.13 3.62
CA MET A 49 -16.84 36.73 4.94
C MET A 49 -15.48 37.25 5.43
N ILE A 50 -15.45 38.48 5.91
CA ILE A 50 -14.26 39.12 6.45
C ILE A 50 -14.52 39.65 7.87
N ASP A 51 -13.45 39.76 8.65
CA ASP A 51 -13.47 40.62 9.83
C ASP A 51 -13.52 42.09 9.41
N ASN A 52 -13.85 42.98 10.34
CA ASN A 52 -13.92 44.44 10.12
C ASN A 52 -12.55 45.11 9.86
N THR A 53 -11.68 44.47 9.08
CA THR A 53 -10.35 44.93 8.73
C THR A 53 -10.40 46.12 7.76
N ASN A 54 -9.64 47.18 8.09
CA ASN A 54 -9.49 48.36 7.24
C ASN A 54 -8.74 48.08 5.92
N VAL A 55 -8.21 46.86 5.76
CA VAL A 55 -7.63 46.39 4.50
C VAL A 55 -8.72 46.31 3.42
N VAL A 56 -9.86 45.69 3.76
CA VAL A 56 -10.95 45.48 2.80
C VAL A 56 -12.09 46.48 2.99
N ARG A 57 -12.34 46.91 4.22
CA ARG A 57 -13.46 47.78 4.58
C ARG A 57 -13.16 49.26 4.35
N LEU A 58 -14.05 49.96 3.66
CA LEU A 58 -14.06 51.42 3.56
C LEU A 58 -14.89 52.06 4.68
N LYS A 59 -16.14 51.61 4.86
CA LYS A 59 -17.08 52.07 5.90
C LYS A 59 -18.18 51.04 6.16
N GLY A 60 -18.95 51.21 7.23
CA GLY A 60 -20.04 50.31 7.62
C GLY A 60 -19.56 49.02 8.31
N THR A 61 -20.50 48.15 8.68
CA THR A 61 -20.29 46.81 9.26
C THR A 61 -21.48 45.92 8.87
N GLY A 62 -21.37 44.59 9.03
CA GLY A 62 -22.47 43.69 8.70
C GLY A 62 -22.92 43.78 7.23
N LYS A 63 -24.25 43.83 7.02
CA LYS A 63 -24.87 43.98 5.69
C LYS A 63 -24.64 45.35 5.04
N GLU A 64 -24.34 46.37 5.85
CA GLU A 64 -24.10 47.76 5.40
C GLU A 64 -22.62 48.03 5.13
N MET A 65 -21.76 47.00 5.18
CA MET A 65 -20.34 47.15 4.93
C MET A 65 -20.06 47.43 3.46
N VAL A 66 -19.32 48.51 3.22
CA VAL A 66 -18.86 48.92 1.89
C VAL A 66 -17.37 48.59 1.76
N PRO A 67 -16.96 47.73 0.82
CA PRO A 67 -15.54 47.47 0.57
C PRO A 67 -14.87 48.68 -0.09
N VAL A 68 -13.55 48.80 0.04
CA VAL A 68 -12.78 49.79 -0.73
C VAL A 68 -12.92 49.49 -2.23
N PRO A 69 -12.94 50.50 -3.13
CA PRO A 69 -13.21 50.29 -4.56
C PRO A 69 -12.30 49.26 -5.23
N GLU A 70 -11.02 49.26 -4.84
CA GLU A 70 -10.04 48.29 -5.31
C GLU A 70 -10.39 46.84 -4.94
N MET A 71 -10.92 46.61 -3.74
CA MET A 71 -11.33 45.28 -3.29
C MET A 71 -12.71 44.90 -3.85
N SER A 72 -13.59 45.87 -4.11
CA SER A 72 -14.84 45.62 -4.85
C SER A 72 -14.54 45.07 -6.25
N ALA A 73 -13.65 45.74 -6.99
CA ALA A 73 -13.23 45.30 -8.32
C ALA A 73 -12.50 43.93 -8.28
N PHE A 74 -11.76 43.65 -7.21
CA PHE A 74 -11.16 42.34 -7.00
C PHE A 74 -12.23 41.26 -6.82
N GLY A 75 -13.24 41.50 -5.97
CA GLY A 75 -14.35 40.56 -5.77
C GLY A 75 -15.14 40.31 -7.06
N GLU A 76 -15.44 41.36 -7.82
CA GLU A 76 -16.10 41.27 -9.13
C GLU A 76 -15.31 40.40 -10.12
N ARG A 77 -13.99 40.54 -10.17
CA ARG A 77 -13.12 39.74 -11.05
C ARG A 77 -13.15 38.25 -10.75
N PHE A 78 -13.39 37.87 -9.50
CA PHE A 78 -13.43 36.48 -9.03
C PHE A 78 -14.86 36.03 -8.65
N GLU A 79 -15.88 36.79 -9.06
CA GLU A 79 -17.30 36.50 -8.88
C GLU A 79 -17.76 36.27 -7.43
N PHE A 80 -17.21 37.04 -6.48
CA PHE A 80 -17.67 37.02 -5.09
C PHE A 80 -17.81 38.41 -4.48
N VAL A 81 -18.67 38.52 -3.46
CA VAL A 81 -18.85 39.77 -2.70
C VAL A 81 -18.28 39.66 -1.29
N PHE A 82 -17.62 40.72 -0.83
CA PHE A 82 -17.15 40.84 0.54
C PHE A 82 -18.31 41.17 1.49
N VAL A 83 -18.40 40.45 2.60
CA VAL A 83 -19.40 40.69 3.65
C VAL A 83 -18.69 40.74 4.98
N ALA A 84 -18.88 41.80 5.77
CA ALA A 84 -18.32 41.87 7.11
C ALA A 84 -19.26 41.24 8.14
N HIS A 85 -18.71 40.75 9.25
CA HIS A 85 -19.54 40.37 10.39
C HIS A 85 -20.23 41.60 11.03
N GLU A 86 -21.38 41.38 11.67
CA GLU A 86 -22.00 42.37 12.57
C GLU A 86 -21.22 42.47 13.89
N VAL A 87 -21.18 43.66 14.49
CA VAL A 87 -20.44 43.90 15.75
C VAL A 87 -21.18 43.20 16.90
N GLY A 88 -20.53 42.22 17.55
CA GLY A 88 -21.08 41.49 18.69
C GLY A 88 -21.61 40.08 18.41
N ASP A 89 -21.50 39.58 17.17
CA ASP A 89 -21.99 38.25 16.80
C ASP A 89 -20.94 37.13 17.07
N ALA A 90 -20.85 36.71 18.33
CA ALA A 90 -19.82 35.79 18.86
C ALA A 90 -19.69 34.45 18.10
N ASN A 91 -20.78 33.95 17.50
CA ASN A 91 -20.77 32.70 16.72
C ASN A 91 -20.01 32.83 15.38
N ARG A 92 -19.87 34.05 14.84
CA ARG A 92 -19.16 34.31 13.58
C ARG A 92 -17.69 34.65 13.82
N SER A 93 -17.37 35.35 14.91
CA SER A 93 -15.99 35.62 15.35
C SER A 93 -15.20 34.33 15.60
N ALA A 94 -15.85 33.30 16.15
CA ALA A 94 -15.22 32.00 16.39
C ALA A 94 -14.70 31.32 15.10
N ARG A 95 -15.34 31.51 13.94
CA ARG A 95 -14.88 30.90 12.68
C ARG A 95 -13.64 31.59 12.10
N VAL A 96 -13.37 32.84 12.49
CA VAL A 96 -12.24 33.63 11.99
C VAL A 96 -11.06 33.61 12.96
N GLU A 97 -11.28 33.61 14.27
CA GLU A 97 -10.20 33.61 15.26
C GLU A 97 -9.61 32.23 15.57
N ASN A 98 -10.42 31.17 15.45
CA ASN A 98 -10.01 29.81 15.78
C ASN A 98 -8.96 29.20 14.82
N PRO A 99 -8.98 29.47 13.51
CA PRO A 99 -7.92 29.06 12.59
C PRO A 99 -6.54 29.54 13.03
N PHE A 100 -6.41 30.78 13.51
CA PHE A 100 -5.10 31.32 13.93
C PHE A 100 -4.53 30.58 15.14
N LYS A 101 -5.35 30.28 16.16
CA LYS A 101 -4.93 29.47 17.32
C LYS A 101 -4.58 28.04 16.92
N TRP A 102 -5.30 27.48 15.94
CA TRP A 102 -5.09 26.13 15.44
C TRP A 102 -3.78 26.01 14.65
N VAL A 103 -3.49 26.95 13.74
CA VAL A 103 -2.20 27.06 13.03
C VAL A 103 -1.05 27.20 14.05
N GLN A 104 -1.22 28.04 15.06
CA GLN A 104 -0.18 28.23 16.08
C GLN A 104 0.14 26.96 16.88
N ARG A 105 -0.85 26.11 17.15
CA ARG A 105 -0.67 24.90 17.98
C ARG A 105 -0.30 23.65 17.20
N ASN A 106 -0.69 23.56 15.92
CA ASN A 106 -0.55 22.33 15.13
C ASN A 106 0.44 22.47 13.98
N PHE A 107 0.52 23.65 13.35
CA PHE A 107 1.47 23.89 12.25
C PHE A 107 2.81 24.41 12.78
N LEU A 108 2.80 25.39 13.67
CA LEU A 108 4.04 26.05 14.13
C LEU A 108 4.80 25.29 15.22
N VAL A 109 4.14 24.40 15.98
CA VAL A 109 4.78 23.70 17.11
C VAL A 109 5.70 22.59 16.60
N GLY A 110 6.98 22.63 16.99
CA GLY A 110 7.94 21.57 16.71
C GLY A 110 8.50 21.55 15.28
N ARG A 111 8.18 22.58 14.46
CA ARG A 111 8.75 22.74 13.11
C ARG A 111 9.84 23.79 13.10
N GLU A 112 10.86 23.54 12.28
CA GLU A 112 11.92 24.48 11.98
C GLU A 112 11.78 24.94 10.53
N PHE A 113 12.14 26.19 10.29
CA PHE A 113 12.00 26.80 8.97
C PHE A 113 13.29 27.51 8.57
N SER A 114 13.72 27.28 7.34
CA SER A 114 14.92 27.87 6.76
C SER A 114 14.68 29.32 6.32
N ASP A 115 13.58 29.57 5.62
CA ASP A 115 13.13 30.90 5.20
C ASP A 115 11.60 30.98 5.06
N ARG A 116 11.08 32.12 4.61
CA ARG A 116 9.63 32.36 4.49
C ARG A 116 8.99 31.50 3.40
N ASP A 117 9.71 31.23 2.32
CA ASP A 117 9.14 30.49 1.20
C ASP A 117 9.06 29.01 1.58
N ASP A 118 10.02 28.51 2.36
CA ASP A 118 9.97 27.23 3.06
C ASP A 118 8.77 27.14 4.03
N VAL A 119 8.55 28.16 4.88
CA VAL A 119 7.35 28.20 5.75
C VAL A 119 6.06 28.08 4.94
N ASN A 120 5.93 28.82 3.84
CA ASN A 120 4.70 28.82 3.03
C ASN A 120 4.54 27.54 2.20
N MET A 121 5.64 26.92 1.78
CA MET A 121 5.63 25.60 1.12
C MET A 121 5.15 24.51 2.08
N GLN A 122 5.73 24.48 3.28
CA GLN A 122 5.29 23.56 4.34
C GLN A 122 3.85 23.83 4.78
N ALA A 123 3.42 25.11 4.84
CA ALA A 123 2.04 25.47 5.15
C ALA A 123 1.07 24.95 4.09
N ARG A 124 1.43 25.03 2.81
CA ARG A 124 0.62 24.51 1.70
C ARG A 124 0.48 22.99 1.76
N SER A 125 1.60 22.27 1.88
CA SER A 125 1.59 20.80 2.03
C SER A 125 0.78 20.37 3.26
N TRP A 126 0.90 21.10 4.37
CA TRP A 126 0.08 20.82 5.55
C TRP A 126 -1.40 21.12 5.35
N CYS A 127 -1.76 22.17 4.60
CA CYS A 127 -3.15 22.41 4.20
C CYS A 127 -3.67 21.25 3.32
N GLU A 128 -2.88 20.76 2.36
CA GLU A 128 -3.23 19.60 1.52
C GLU A 128 -3.45 18.34 2.35
N ASP A 129 -2.60 18.10 3.35
CA ASP A 129 -2.77 17.01 4.29
C ASP A 129 -4.10 17.19 5.04
N VAL A 130 -4.29 18.28 5.80
CA VAL A 130 -5.47 18.45 6.67
C VAL A 130 -6.79 18.58 5.89
N ASP A 131 -6.78 19.19 4.71
CA ASP A 131 -7.96 19.30 3.85
C ASP A 131 -8.26 17.97 3.15
N GLY A 132 -7.24 17.18 2.81
CA GLY A 132 -7.38 15.78 2.40
C GLY A 132 -7.95 14.88 3.50
N HIS A 133 -7.85 15.30 4.77
CA HIS A 133 -8.41 14.62 5.94
C HIS A 133 -9.78 15.16 6.40
N VAL A 134 -10.42 16.10 5.67
CA VAL A 134 -11.84 16.41 5.91
C VAL A 134 -12.67 15.25 5.36
N ASN A 135 -12.73 14.18 6.14
CA ASN A 135 -13.59 13.03 5.90
C ASN A 135 -15.06 13.47 6.03
N PRO A 136 -15.88 13.51 4.96
CA PRO A 136 -17.27 13.16 5.14
C PRO A 136 -17.25 11.76 5.74
N GLY A 137 -17.82 11.58 6.94
CA GLY A 137 -17.60 10.40 7.77
C GLY A 137 -17.73 9.09 6.98
N ASP A 138 -17.01 8.05 7.37
CA ASP A 138 -16.95 6.77 6.64
C ASP A 138 -18.32 6.13 6.38
N LEU A 139 -19.34 6.58 7.11
CA LEU A 139 -20.75 6.34 6.86
C LEU A 139 -21.53 7.66 6.64
N ASP A 140 -21.40 8.23 5.44
CA ASP A 140 -22.19 9.38 5.01
C ASP A 140 -23.34 8.98 4.07
N ALA A 141 -24.24 9.92 3.80
CA ALA A 141 -25.41 9.68 2.95
C ALA A 141 -25.06 9.40 1.48
N ASP A 142 -23.92 9.89 0.99
CA ASP A 142 -23.45 9.68 -0.38
C ASP A 142 -23.01 8.22 -0.56
N LYS A 143 -22.15 7.73 0.34
CA LYS A 143 -21.70 6.33 0.36
C LYS A 143 -22.85 5.35 0.56
N ILE A 144 -23.79 5.66 1.46
CA ILE A 144 -24.98 4.82 1.65
C ILE A 144 -25.80 4.73 0.35
N ASP A 145 -25.95 5.83 -0.38
CA ASP A 145 -26.71 5.86 -1.63
C ASP A 145 -25.97 5.15 -2.76
N TYR A 146 -24.75 5.57 -3.12
CA TYR A 146 -24.08 5.06 -4.31
C TYR A 146 -23.73 3.58 -4.17
N VAL A 147 -23.32 3.08 -2.99
CA VAL A 147 -22.99 1.66 -2.81
C VAL A 147 -24.22 0.78 -3.07
N ALA A 148 -25.37 1.18 -2.52
CA ALA A 148 -26.62 0.44 -2.73
C ALA A 148 -27.13 0.58 -4.16
N ARG A 149 -27.11 1.80 -4.71
CA ARG A 149 -27.54 2.11 -6.08
C ARG A 149 -26.69 1.34 -7.09
N ASP A 150 -25.37 1.43 -7.00
CA ASP A 150 -24.47 0.81 -7.96
C ASP A 150 -24.55 -0.69 -7.90
N ALA A 151 -24.62 -1.30 -6.71
CA ALA A 151 -24.85 -2.74 -6.57
C ALA A 151 -26.15 -3.17 -7.28
N PHE A 152 -27.24 -2.44 -7.05
CA PHE A 152 -28.55 -2.73 -7.64
C PHE A 152 -28.56 -2.58 -9.16
N TYR A 153 -28.15 -1.43 -9.69
CA TYR A 153 -28.23 -1.13 -11.13
C TYR A 153 -27.19 -1.91 -11.95
N SER A 154 -26.05 -2.28 -11.37
CA SER A 154 -25.06 -3.14 -12.03
C SER A 154 -25.41 -4.62 -11.99
N GLY A 155 -26.35 -5.04 -11.13
CA GLY A 155 -26.70 -6.44 -10.92
C GLY A 155 -25.63 -7.24 -10.19
N VAL A 156 -24.74 -6.60 -9.42
CA VAL A 156 -23.79 -7.30 -8.55
C VAL A 156 -24.59 -7.92 -7.38
N PRO A 157 -24.51 -9.25 -7.15
CA PRO A 157 -25.36 -9.95 -6.18
C PRO A 157 -24.86 -9.77 -4.74
N THR A 158 -24.74 -8.52 -4.31
CA THR A 158 -24.34 -8.11 -2.95
C THR A 158 -25.48 -7.36 -2.30
N ALA A 159 -25.68 -7.57 -1.00
CA ALA A 159 -26.75 -6.92 -0.25
C ALA A 159 -26.18 -5.83 0.65
N SER A 160 -26.75 -4.62 0.57
CA SER A 160 -26.59 -3.58 1.58
C SER A 160 -27.93 -3.36 2.28
N ASP A 161 -27.97 -3.57 3.59
CA ASP A 161 -29.17 -3.32 4.39
C ASP A 161 -29.22 -1.86 4.85
N VAL A 162 -29.43 -0.98 3.88
CA VAL A 162 -29.48 0.48 4.09
C VAL A 162 -30.56 0.85 5.10
N ALA A 163 -31.73 0.21 5.03
CA ALA A 163 -32.83 0.46 5.95
C ALA A 163 -32.42 0.15 7.40
N ARG A 164 -31.70 -0.97 7.61
CA ARG A 164 -31.19 -1.32 8.94
C ARG A 164 -30.17 -0.33 9.44
N ILE A 165 -29.19 0.06 8.61
CA ILE A 165 -28.19 1.07 8.94
C ILE A 165 -28.88 2.37 9.38
N LEU A 166 -29.77 2.91 8.55
CA LEU A 166 -30.47 4.17 8.83
C LEU A 166 -31.35 4.09 10.09
N SER A 167 -32.07 2.99 10.29
CA SER A 167 -32.92 2.79 11.48
C SER A 167 -32.14 2.67 12.80
N SER A 168 -30.84 2.34 12.69
CA SER A 168 -29.95 2.10 13.81
C SER A 168 -29.02 3.26 14.14
N LEU A 169 -29.03 4.31 13.30
CA LEU A 169 -28.29 5.54 13.53
C LEU A 169 -28.74 6.17 14.85
N ARG A 170 -27.75 6.50 15.67
CA ARG A 170 -27.92 7.20 16.94
C ARG A 170 -26.94 8.35 17.01
N THR A 171 -27.19 9.22 17.97
CA THR A 171 -26.27 10.29 18.31
C THR A 171 -25.80 10.06 19.73
N ILE A 172 -24.48 9.94 19.91
CA ILE A 172 -23.85 9.74 21.20
C ILE A 172 -23.14 11.01 21.65
N GLU A 173 -23.31 11.36 22.91
CA GLU A 173 -22.56 12.44 23.52
C GLU A 173 -21.23 11.91 24.08
N VAL A 174 -20.11 12.40 23.56
CA VAL A 174 -18.75 12.04 23.94
C VAL A 174 -18.10 13.20 24.69
N LYS A 175 -17.73 12.98 25.94
CA LYS A 175 -17.02 13.97 26.76
C LYS A 175 -15.52 13.95 26.47
N LYS A 176 -14.92 15.14 26.38
CA LYS A 176 -13.52 15.40 25.97
C LYS A 176 -12.45 14.60 26.75
N HIS A 177 -12.72 14.18 27.98
CA HIS A 177 -11.76 13.51 28.86
C HIS A 177 -11.85 11.97 28.85
N ASN A 178 -12.81 11.38 28.16
CA ASN A 178 -12.97 9.93 28.11
C ASN A 178 -12.42 9.35 26.80
N LYS A 179 -11.23 8.75 26.91
CA LYS A 179 -10.48 7.89 25.96
C LYS A 179 -9.33 8.56 25.18
N GLY A 180 -8.16 7.94 25.27
CA GLY A 180 -6.99 8.20 24.44
C GLY A 180 -7.15 7.53 23.08
N GLY A 181 -7.16 8.32 22.02
CA GLY A 181 -7.28 7.85 20.64
C GLY A 181 -8.10 8.80 19.75
N LEU A 182 -9.16 9.41 20.27
CA LEU A 182 -9.94 10.41 19.53
C LEU A 182 -9.14 11.73 19.41
N SER A 183 -8.60 12.02 18.22
CA SER A 183 -8.00 13.32 17.91
C SER A 183 -8.96 14.19 17.09
N VAL A 184 -10.22 14.33 17.52
CA VAL A 184 -11.18 15.17 16.79
C VAL A 184 -10.78 16.65 16.95
N GLN A 185 -10.20 17.23 15.90
CA GLN A 185 -9.74 18.61 15.89
C GLN A 185 -10.86 19.55 15.48
N PHE A 186 -11.44 20.25 16.44
CA PHE A 186 -12.39 21.32 16.18
C PHE A 186 -11.67 22.63 15.89
N GLY A 187 -12.24 23.42 14.97
CA GLY A 187 -11.91 24.83 14.79
C GLY A 187 -12.24 25.64 16.05
N GLY A 188 -11.33 25.59 17.02
CA GLY A 188 -11.09 26.40 18.23
C GLY A 188 -12.21 26.64 19.27
N ALA A 189 -13.41 26.10 19.09
CA ALA A 189 -14.28 25.79 20.22
C ALA A 189 -13.88 24.42 20.75
N HIS A 190 -13.53 24.32 22.03
CA HIS A 190 -13.29 23.06 22.72
C HIS A 190 -14.46 22.74 23.66
N PRO A 191 -15.66 22.39 23.16
CA PRO A 191 -16.76 22.05 24.04
C PRO A 191 -16.37 20.83 24.90
N GLU A 192 -16.95 20.77 26.10
CA GLU A 192 -16.65 19.69 27.05
C GLU A 192 -17.23 18.35 26.59
N ALA A 193 -18.21 18.39 25.68
CA ALA A 193 -18.84 17.25 25.06
C ALA A 193 -19.19 17.51 23.58
N TYR A 194 -19.21 16.44 22.79
CA TYR A 194 -19.50 16.46 21.35
C TYR A 194 -20.51 15.37 21.02
N HIS A 195 -21.31 15.59 19.99
CA HIS A 195 -22.25 14.59 19.49
C HIS A 195 -21.66 13.92 18.25
N LEU A 196 -21.51 12.59 18.28
CA LEU A 196 -21.08 11.79 17.13
C LEU A 196 -22.23 10.93 16.64
N PHE A 197 -22.26 10.64 15.34
CA PHE A 197 -23.11 9.58 14.82
C PHE A 197 -22.54 8.22 15.21
N SER A 198 -23.40 7.37 15.76
CA SER A 198 -23.09 5.99 16.11
C SER A 198 -24.15 5.06 15.54
N ILE A 199 -23.86 3.77 15.55
CA ILE A 199 -24.80 2.70 15.21
C ILE A 199 -25.05 1.84 16.45
N SER A 200 -26.28 1.39 16.63
CA SER A 200 -26.60 0.37 17.65
C SER A 200 -25.87 -0.95 17.37
N THR A 201 -25.37 -1.63 18.42
CA THR A 201 -24.83 -3.01 18.33
C THR A 201 -25.68 -3.98 17.50
N SER A 202 -27.00 -3.79 17.52
CA SER A 202 -27.96 -4.63 16.79
C SER A 202 -27.88 -4.51 15.25
N ALA A 203 -27.13 -3.55 14.70
CA ALA A 203 -26.96 -3.32 13.27
C ALA A 203 -25.51 -3.47 12.79
N VAL A 204 -24.62 -4.02 13.64
CA VAL A 204 -23.22 -4.28 13.29
C VAL A 204 -23.11 -5.14 12.03
N SER A 205 -23.88 -6.23 11.94
CA SER A 205 -23.87 -7.09 10.74
C SER A 205 -24.31 -6.36 9.46
N ALA A 206 -25.21 -5.37 9.56
CA ALA A 206 -25.60 -4.55 8.41
C ALA A 206 -24.45 -3.66 7.93
N LEU A 207 -23.68 -3.12 8.87
CA LEU A 207 -22.48 -2.34 8.59
C LEU A 207 -21.35 -3.21 8.01
N GLU A 208 -21.12 -4.41 8.55
CA GLU A 208 -20.15 -5.37 8.01
C GLU A 208 -20.49 -5.75 6.55
N MET A 209 -21.77 -6.02 6.26
CA MET A 209 -22.26 -6.26 4.90
C MET A 209 -22.05 -5.06 3.97
N PHE A 210 -22.24 -3.84 4.48
CA PHE A 210 -22.03 -2.61 3.71
C PHE A 210 -20.56 -2.42 3.31
N VAL A 211 -19.63 -2.54 4.25
CA VAL A 211 -18.19 -2.41 3.99
C VAL A 211 -17.72 -3.50 3.01
N ALA A 212 -18.18 -4.75 3.20
CA ALA A 212 -17.88 -5.83 2.27
C ALA A 212 -18.43 -5.55 0.86
N THR A 213 -19.68 -5.08 0.75
CA THR A 213 -20.31 -4.73 -0.52
C THR A 213 -19.52 -3.65 -1.24
N ARG A 214 -19.16 -2.56 -0.55
CA ARG A 214 -18.33 -1.48 -1.11
C ARG A 214 -17.01 -2.03 -1.64
N ALA A 215 -16.29 -2.86 -0.88
CA ALA A 215 -15.05 -3.49 -1.33
C ALA A 215 -15.23 -4.35 -2.60
N TYR A 216 -16.35 -5.06 -2.74
CA TYR A 216 -16.65 -5.83 -3.95
C TYR A 216 -16.95 -4.93 -5.16
N LEU A 217 -17.67 -3.82 -4.98
CA LEU A 217 -17.97 -2.88 -6.08
C LEU A 217 -16.70 -2.28 -6.68
N PHE A 218 -15.66 -2.03 -5.87
CA PHE A 218 -14.36 -1.60 -6.36
C PHE A 218 -13.75 -2.58 -7.35
N GLU A 219 -13.64 -3.87 -7.03
CA GLU A 219 -13.10 -4.86 -7.96
C GLU A 219 -14.02 -5.02 -9.19
N ARG A 220 -15.33 -5.09 -8.97
CA ARG A 220 -16.30 -5.57 -9.98
C ARG A 220 -16.79 -4.49 -10.93
N ILE A 221 -16.80 -3.24 -10.49
CA ILE A 221 -17.34 -2.10 -11.24
C ILE A 221 -16.23 -1.07 -11.45
N TYR A 222 -15.76 -0.43 -10.38
CA TYR A 222 -14.96 0.80 -10.48
C TYR A 222 -13.57 0.54 -11.09
N CYS A 223 -12.90 -0.54 -10.68
CA CYS A 223 -11.61 -0.97 -11.22
C CYS A 223 -11.75 -2.03 -12.32
N HIS A 224 -12.96 -2.28 -12.82
CA HIS A 224 -13.16 -3.28 -13.85
C HIS A 224 -12.47 -2.84 -15.15
N GLN A 225 -11.63 -3.70 -15.70
CA GLN A 225 -10.75 -3.42 -16.84
C GLN A 225 -11.46 -2.83 -18.08
N LYS A 226 -12.74 -3.14 -18.31
CA LYS A 226 -13.50 -2.54 -19.43
C LYS A 226 -13.94 -1.10 -19.13
N VAL A 227 -14.24 -0.79 -17.87
CA VAL A 227 -14.55 0.57 -17.42
C VAL A 227 -13.28 1.40 -17.54
N ARG A 228 -12.17 0.91 -16.98
CA ARG A 228 -10.85 1.52 -17.08
C ARG A 228 -10.39 1.76 -18.52
N ALA A 229 -10.57 0.78 -19.41
CA ALA A 229 -10.25 0.94 -20.83
C ALA A 229 -11.07 2.05 -21.53
N ALA A 230 -12.35 2.19 -21.17
CA ALA A 230 -13.20 3.24 -21.71
C ALA A 230 -12.83 4.61 -21.12
N GLU A 231 -12.58 4.66 -19.81
CA GLU A 231 -12.20 5.86 -19.08
C GLU A 231 -10.89 6.43 -19.60
N VAL A 232 -9.83 5.63 -19.73
CA VAL A 232 -8.54 6.12 -20.23
C VAL A 232 -8.64 6.65 -21.67
N MET A 233 -9.48 6.01 -22.50
CA MET A 233 -9.73 6.43 -23.88
C MET A 233 -10.51 7.75 -23.95
N LEU A 234 -11.55 7.90 -23.12
CA LEU A 234 -12.34 9.12 -23.03
C LEU A 234 -11.51 10.27 -22.46
N THR A 235 -10.77 10.03 -21.37
CA THR A 235 -9.85 11.00 -20.78
C THR A 235 -8.86 11.50 -21.81
N ARG A 236 -8.28 10.60 -22.62
CA ARG A 236 -7.37 10.99 -23.71
C ARG A 236 -8.03 11.90 -24.72
N ALA A 237 -9.22 11.54 -25.19
CA ALA A 237 -9.96 12.32 -26.17
C ALA A 237 -10.27 13.74 -25.65
N LEU A 238 -10.69 13.83 -24.38
CA LEU A 238 -11.00 15.09 -23.72
C LEU A 238 -9.76 15.95 -23.49
N GLU A 239 -8.69 15.39 -22.94
CA GLU A 239 -7.44 16.10 -22.68
C GLU A 239 -6.83 16.67 -23.97
N THR A 240 -6.76 15.87 -25.04
CA THR A 240 -6.24 16.35 -26.32
C THR A 240 -7.14 17.44 -26.91
N THR A 241 -8.47 17.30 -26.80
CA THR A 241 -9.42 18.33 -27.26
C THR A 241 -9.24 19.63 -26.47
N VAL A 242 -9.18 19.56 -25.14
CA VAL A 242 -9.00 20.73 -24.26
C VAL A 242 -7.64 21.39 -24.49
N ALA A 243 -6.58 20.62 -24.75
CA ALA A 243 -5.27 21.16 -25.12
C ALA A 243 -5.36 21.99 -26.41
N SER A 244 -6.00 21.46 -27.47
CA SER A 244 -6.23 22.21 -28.71
C SER A 244 -7.11 23.46 -28.50
N MET A 245 -8.15 23.38 -27.67
CA MET A 245 -8.96 24.56 -27.32
C MET A 245 -8.12 25.66 -26.65
N ARG A 246 -7.18 25.28 -25.78
CA ARG A 246 -6.27 26.24 -25.15
C ARG A 246 -5.31 26.87 -26.16
N GLU A 247 -4.79 26.10 -27.11
CA GLU A 247 -3.93 26.61 -28.19
C GLU A 247 -4.68 27.61 -29.08
N GLU A 248 -5.95 27.32 -29.39
CA GLU A 248 -6.84 28.24 -30.12
C GLU A 248 -7.41 29.37 -29.22
N SER A 249 -6.91 29.53 -27.99
CA SER A 249 -7.25 30.61 -27.07
C SER A 249 -8.74 30.68 -26.67
N TRP A 250 -9.40 29.53 -26.55
CA TRP A 250 -10.75 29.44 -25.99
C TRP A 250 -10.76 29.89 -24.54
N SER A 251 -11.84 30.55 -24.12
CA SER A 251 -12.04 30.92 -22.72
C SER A 251 -12.41 29.72 -21.85
N TRP A 252 -12.11 29.79 -20.55
CA TRP A 252 -12.51 28.75 -19.59
C TRP A 252 -14.02 28.51 -19.55
N ALA A 253 -14.83 29.56 -19.72
CA ALA A 253 -16.28 29.44 -19.78
C ALA A 253 -16.73 28.61 -21.00
N GLU A 254 -16.06 28.74 -22.15
CA GLU A 254 -16.37 27.93 -23.34
C GLU A 254 -15.90 26.48 -23.18
N ILE A 255 -14.71 26.27 -22.61
CA ILE A 255 -14.21 24.92 -22.30
C ILE A 255 -15.14 24.19 -21.32
N LEU A 256 -15.58 24.88 -20.25
CA LEU A 256 -16.50 24.31 -19.28
C LEU A 256 -17.88 24.03 -19.89
N LYS A 257 -18.38 24.86 -20.80
CA LYS A 257 -19.63 24.59 -21.55
C LYS A 257 -19.50 23.36 -22.44
N PHE A 258 -18.33 23.10 -23.00
CA PHE A 258 -18.07 21.87 -23.74
C PHE A 258 -18.06 20.65 -22.79
N LEU A 259 -17.29 20.71 -21.69
CA LEU A 259 -17.17 19.59 -20.74
C LEU A 259 -18.48 19.30 -19.99
N LEU A 260 -19.24 20.35 -19.65
CA LEU A 260 -20.52 20.29 -18.94
C LEU A 260 -21.65 20.67 -19.91
N HIS A 261 -21.72 19.93 -21.02
CA HIS A 261 -22.66 20.25 -22.09
C HIS A 261 -24.11 20.29 -21.56
N PRO A 262 -24.95 21.28 -21.96
CA PRO A 262 -26.33 21.40 -21.47
C PRO A 262 -27.23 20.18 -21.76
N PHE A 263 -26.85 19.36 -22.73
CA PHE A 263 -27.53 18.12 -23.11
C PHE A 263 -26.85 16.85 -22.55
N GLY A 264 -25.90 17.01 -21.62
CA GLY A 264 -25.21 15.92 -20.95
C GLY A 264 -24.07 15.27 -21.76
N ASP A 265 -23.55 14.18 -21.22
CA ASP A 265 -22.33 13.50 -21.69
C ASP A 265 -22.45 12.96 -23.12
N ASP A 266 -23.65 12.53 -23.54
CA ASP A 266 -23.91 12.04 -24.90
C ASP A 266 -23.64 13.11 -25.95
N ALA A 267 -23.90 14.39 -25.62
CA ALA A 267 -23.61 15.49 -26.52
C ALA A 267 -22.11 15.75 -26.61
N VAL A 268 -21.37 15.66 -25.50
CA VAL A 268 -19.90 15.75 -25.49
C VAL A 268 -19.31 14.66 -26.40
N LEU A 269 -19.74 13.41 -26.20
CA LEU A 269 -19.28 12.28 -26.98
C LEU A 269 -19.65 12.40 -28.48
N SER A 270 -20.83 12.93 -28.79
CA SER A 270 -21.29 13.18 -30.16
C SER A 270 -20.46 14.26 -30.85
N GLN A 271 -20.10 15.34 -30.14
CA GLN A 271 -19.21 16.37 -30.66
C GLN A 271 -17.83 15.79 -30.98
N LEU A 272 -17.24 15.04 -30.05
CA LEU A 272 -15.96 14.34 -30.27
C LEU A 272 -16.02 13.39 -31.49
N ALA A 273 -17.10 12.63 -31.64
CA ALA A 273 -17.29 11.68 -32.75
C ALA A 273 -17.53 12.35 -34.12
N SER A 274 -17.96 13.61 -34.11
CA SER A 274 -18.11 14.43 -35.31
C SER A 274 -16.80 15.07 -35.75
N GLY A 275 -15.83 15.19 -34.84
CA GLY A 275 -14.58 15.90 -35.04
C GLY A 275 -14.76 17.42 -35.09
N GLN A 276 -15.90 17.91 -34.59
CA GLN A 276 -16.25 19.32 -34.54
C GLN A 276 -16.74 19.67 -33.14
N VAL A 277 -16.15 20.73 -32.58
CA VAL A 277 -16.59 21.34 -31.32
C VAL A 277 -17.34 22.62 -31.66
N TRP A 278 -18.58 22.69 -31.19
CA TRP A 278 -19.52 23.75 -31.53
C TRP A 278 -19.61 24.74 -30.37
N ASP A 279 -19.58 26.03 -30.69
CA ASP A 279 -19.88 27.06 -29.70
C ASP A 279 -21.39 27.19 -29.45
N SER A 280 -21.77 28.07 -28.51
CA SER A 280 -23.18 28.33 -28.19
C SER A 280 -23.97 28.99 -29.33
N ALA A 281 -23.31 29.48 -30.38
CA ALA A 281 -23.96 30.03 -31.57
C ALA A 281 -24.16 28.94 -32.66
N GLY A 282 -23.74 27.70 -32.41
CA GLY A 282 -23.83 26.60 -33.37
C GLY A 282 -22.81 26.72 -34.49
N ALA A 283 -21.74 27.51 -34.31
CA ALA A 283 -20.63 27.55 -35.24
C ALA A 283 -19.56 26.55 -34.79
N SER A 284 -19.14 25.66 -35.72
CA SER A 284 -17.97 24.82 -35.49
C SER A 284 -16.75 25.72 -35.51
N ARG A 285 -16.13 25.90 -34.34
CA ARG A 285 -15.08 26.89 -34.15
C ARG A 285 -13.70 26.26 -34.01
N LEU A 286 -13.64 24.99 -33.64
CA LEU A 286 -12.39 24.26 -33.45
C LEU A 286 -12.04 23.44 -34.69
N SER A 287 -10.82 23.62 -35.18
CA SER A 287 -10.20 22.69 -36.11
C SER A 287 -9.21 21.83 -35.32
N LEU A 288 -9.72 20.80 -34.63
CA LEU A 288 -8.93 19.86 -33.79
C LEU A 288 -7.55 19.57 -34.41
N GLY A 289 -6.48 19.96 -33.69
CA GLY A 289 -5.07 19.64 -33.89
C GLY A 289 -4.55 19.49 -35.33
N SER A 290 -3.48 18.69 -35.45
CA SER A 290 -3.08 18.13 -36.75
C SER A 290 -4.19 17.20 -37.28
N VAL A 291 -4.24 16.98 -38.60
CA VAL A 291 -5.22 16.06 -39.23
C VAL A 291 -5.21 14.69 -38.54
N THR A 292 -4.02 14.20 -38.16
CA THR A 292 -3.81 12.92 -37.49
C THR A 292 -4.43 12.87 -36.09
N GLU A 293 -4.29 13.92 -35.28
CA GLU A 293 -4.85 13.96 -33.92
C GLU A 293 -6.38 14.06 -33.95
N ARG A 294 -6.93 14.82 -34.90
CA ARG A 294 -8.39 14.85 -35.12
C ARG A 294 -8.92 13.47 -35.47
N GLU A 295 -8.26 12.78 -36.40
CA GLU A 295 -8.66 11.43 -36.79
C GLU A 295 -8.64 10.46 -35.61
N GLN A 296 -7.66 10.58 -34.71
CA GLN A 296 -7.57 9.76 -33.49
C GLN A 296 -8.71 10.05 -32.50
N ILE A 297 -8.98 11.32 -32.18
CA ILE A 297 -10.06 11.70 -31.27
C ILE A 297 -11.41 11.19 -31.78
N VAL A 298 -11.66 11.37 -33.08
CA VAL A 298 -12.87 10.90 -33.76
C VAL A 298 -12.97 9.38 -33.72
N ASP A 299 -11.87 8.66 -33.96
CA ASP A 299 -11.83 7.20 -33.86
C ASP A 299 -12.18 6.72 -32.45
N TRP A 300 -11.52 7.27 -31.42
CA TRP A 300 -11.77 6.93 -30.02
C TRP A 300 -13.22 7.18 -29.62
N ALA A 301 -13.78 8.34 -29.96
CA ALA A 301 -15.17 8.66 -29.65
C ALA A 301 -16.16 7.71 -30.34
N ARG A 302 -15.96 7.39 -31.62
CA ARG A 302 -16.79 6.42 -32.34
C ARG A 302 -16.64 5.00 -31.79
N ARG A 303 -15.45 4.62 -31.34
CA ARG A 303 -15.21 3.35 -30.69
C ARG A 303 -15.89 3.26 -29.34
N LEU A 304 -15.91 4.34 -28.55
CA LEU A 304 -16.69 4.41 -27.31
C LEU A 304 -18.19 4.21 -27.60
N GLN A 305 -18.76 4.92 -28.58
CA GLN A 305 -20.17 4.75 -28.99
C GLN A 305 -20.52 3.32 -29.41
N ARG A 306 -19.59 2.63 -30.09
CA ARG A 306 -19.77 1.25 -30.56
C ARG A 306 -19.27 0.20 -29.57
N ARG A 307 -18.77 0.60 -28.41
CA ARG A 307 -18.14 -0.26 -27.40
C ARG A 307 -16.93 -1.07 -27.94
N ALA A 308 -16.20 -0.52 -28.90
CA ALA A 308 -14.98 -1.08 -29.49
C ALA A 308 -13.74 -0.68 -28.68
N LEU A 309 -13.68 -1.16 -27.44
CA LEU A 309 -12.66 -0.82 -26.45
C LEU A 309 -11.30 -1.50 -26.73
N PRO A 310 -10.18 -0.87 -26.35
CA PRO A 310 -8.88 -1.49 -26.43
C PRO A 310 -8.80 -2.65 -25.44
N ARG A 311 -7.85 -3.55 -25.68
CA ARG A 311 -7.79 -4.84 -25.02
C ARG A 311 -6.63 -4.87 -24.05
N ARG A 312 -6.82 -5.55 -22.93
CA ARG A 312 -5.76 -5.70 -21.92
C ARG A 312 -4.56 -6.43 -22.52
N ALA A 313 -3.43 -5.72 -22.57
CA ALA A 313 -2.15 -6.23 -23.00
C ALA A 313 -1.31 -6.66 -21.80
N LEU A 314 -1.33 -5.89 -20.70
CA LEU A 314 -0.59 -6.29 -19.51
C LEU A 314 -1.26 -5.81 -18.22
N ALA A 315 -1.13 -6.60 -17.16
CA ALA A 315 -1.66 -6.33 -15.83
C ALA A 315 -0.51 -5.99 -14.86
N PHE A 316 -0.68 -4.96 -14.05
CA PHE A 316 0.29 -4.52 -13.04
C PHE A 316 -0.36 -4.43 -11.66
N ALA A 317 0.36 -4.88 -10.65
CA ALA A 317 0.05 -4.66 -9.25
C ALA A 317 1.31 -4.97 -8.45
N LYS A 318 1.42 -4.43 -7.23
CA LYS A 318 2.59 -4.66 -6.34
C LYS A 318 2.92 -6.14 -6.20
N ARG A 319 1.89 -7.00 -6.00
CA ARG A 319 2.06 -8.47 -5.90
C ARG A 319 2.59 -9.13 -7.17
N LEU A 320 2.40 -8.50 -8.33
CA LEU A 320 2.79 -9.03 -9.63
C LEU A 320 4.26 -8.72 -9.96
N ALA A 321 4.97 -8.00 -9.06
CA ALA A 321 6.40 -7.70 -9.13
C ALA A 321 7.12 -8.08 -7.79
N PRO A 322 7.21 -9.38 -7.47
CA PRO A 322 7.73 -9.85 -6.18
C PRO A 322 9.24 -9.56 -5.99
N GLY A 323 9.65 -9.27 -4.74
CA GLY A 323 11.06 -9.06 -4.37
C GLY A 323 11.64 -7.69 -4.73
N GLY A 324 10.82 -6.74 -5.18
CA GLY A 324 11.24 -5.42 -5.63
C GLY A 324 10.45 -4.28 -5.00
N GLU A 325 10.22 -4.27 -3.68
CA GLU A 325 9.39 -3.24 -3.04
C GLU A 325 9.93 -1.82 -3.22
N GLU A 326 11.25 -1.66 -3.12
CA GLU A 326 11.93 -0.41 -3.45
C GLU A 326 11.74 -0.05 -4.93
N ARG A 327 11.89 -1.02 -5.84
CA ARG A 327 11.69 -0.85 -7.28
C ARG A 327 10.24 -0.50 -7.64
N TRP A 328 9.29 -1.11 -6.94
CA TRP A 328 7.86 -0.84 -7.09
C TRP A 328 7.53 0.57 -6.59
N THR A 329 8.14 1.00 -5.49
CA THR A 329 7.99 2.37 -4.97
C THR A 329 8.55 3.39 -5.96
N ILE A 330 9.74 3.15 -6.52
CA ILE A 330 10.33 3.99 -7.56
C ILE A 330 9.42 4.05 -8.80
N PHE A 331 8.97 2.90 -9.28
CA PHE A 331 8.04 2.82 -10.41
C PHE A 331 6.74 3.57 -10.12
N SER A 332 6.11 3.32 -8.97
CA SER A 332 4.84 3.96 -8.58
C SER A 332 4.98 5.48 -8.47
N GLY A 333 6.07 5.97 -7.87
CA GLY A 333 6.37 7.39 -7.79
C GLY A 333 6.58 8.00 -9.18
N ALA A 334 7.28 7.30 -10.08
CA ALA A 334 7.46 7.73 -11.45
C ALA A 334 6.14 7.77 -12.24
N MET A 335 5.22 6.83 -12.00
CA MET A 335 3.91 6.77 -12.66
C MET A 335 2.95 7.87 -12.19
N ASN A 336 3.19 8.52 -11.05
CA ASN A 336 2.42 9.70 -10.64
C ASN A 336 2.74 10.95 -11.48
N VAL A 337 3.80 10.92 -12.31
CA VAL A 337 4.19 12.01 -13.19
C VAL A 337 3.65 11.76 -14.59
N GLU A 338 2.77 12.64 -15.08
CA GLU A 338 2.10 12.48 -16.38
C GLU A 338 3.07 12.35 -17.56
N GLU A 339 4.10 13.21 -17.61
CA GLU A 339 5.11 13.17 -18.67
C GLU A 339 5.85 11.82 -18.71
N THR A 340 6.09 11.23 -17.53
CA THR A 340 6.73 9.91 -17.44
C THR A 340 5.81 8.81 -17.98
N ARG A 341 4.51 8.85 -17.66
CA ARG A 341 3.51 7.93 -18.22
C ARG A 341 3.46 8.01 -19.75
N ARG A 342 3.35 9.22 -20.29
CA ARG A 342 3.32 9.48 -21.75
C ARG A 342 4.58 9.00 -22.46
N SER A 343 5.74 9.26 -21.85
CA SER A 343 7.03 8.81 -22.36
C SER A 343 7.10 7.28 -22.41
N LEU A 344 6.66 6.60 -21.34
CA LEU A 344 6.63 5.14 -21.28
C LEU A 344 5.69 4.53 -22.32
N GLU A 345 4.46 5.04 -22.48
CA GLU A 345 3.52 4.59 -23.52
C GLU A 345 4.11 4.73 -24.94
N SER A 346 4.76 5.85 -25.22
CA SER A 346 5.41 6.08 -26.53
C SER A 346 6.55 5.09 -26.76
N GLN A 347 7.39 4.85 -25.76
CA GLN A 347 8.48 3.86 -25.83
C GLN A 347 7.94 2.44 -26.04
N ILE A 348 6.86 2.07 -25.33
CA ILE A 348 6.21 0.77 -25.48
C ILE A 348 5.70 0.61 -26.91
N ARG A 349 4.99 1.60 -27.44
CA ARG A 349 4.45 1.58 -28.81
C ARG A 349 5.55 1.40 -29.85
N VAL A 350 6.62 2.19 -29.77
CA VAL A 350 7.79 2.08 -30.66
C VAL A 350 8.46 0.72 -30.53
N THR A 351 8.60 0.22 -29.31
CA THR A 351 9.20 -1.10 -29.02
C THR A 351 8.37 -2.26 -29.54
N ALA A 352 7.04 -2.15 -29.46
CA ALA A 352 6.12 -3.15 -29.96
C ALA A 352 6.02 -3.19 -31.50
N GLY A 353 6.71 -2.30 -32.23
CA GLY A 353 6.50 -2.13 -33.67
C GLY A 353 5.04 -1.77 -33.98
N ALA A 354 4.41 -1.04 -33.07
CA ALA A 354 3.07 -0.53 -33.21
C ALA A 354 3.15 0.85 -33.90
N SER A 355 2.29 1.07 -34.87
CA SER A 355 2.20 2.33 -35.60
C SER A 355 1.66 3.46 -34.71
N THR A 356 1.73 4.70 -35.17
CA THR A 356 1.10 5.84 -34.48
C THR A 356 -0.43 5.72 -34.38
N LYS A 357 -1.05 4.85 -35.19
CA LYS A 357 -2.48 4.54 -35.15
C LYS A 357 -2.83 3.41 -34.17
N ASP A 358 -1.83 2.69 -33.66
CA ASP A 358 -2.03 1.62 -32.70
C ASP A 358 -2.01 2.21 -31.28
N ASP A 359 -3.18 2.28 -30.67
CA ASP A 359 -3.35 2.95 -29.38
C ASP A 359 -2.80 2.10 -28.22
N VAL A 360 -1.73 2.57 -27.60
CA VAL A 360 -1.22 2.01 -26.34
C VAL A 360 -1.58 2.96 -25.21
N PHE A 361 -2.39 2.48 -24.27
CA PHE A 361 -2.80 3.25 -23.10
C PHE A 361 -2.28 2.59 -21.83
N LEU A 362 -1.63 3.38 -20.99
CA LEU A 362 -1.27 3.02 -19.62
C LEU A 362 -2.32 3.60 -18.68
N ASP A 363 -3.16 2.73 -18.13
CA ASP A 363 -4.06 3.07 -17.05
C ASP A 363 -3.33 2.94 -15.72
N TRP A 364 -2.93 4.08 -15.17
CA TRP A 364 -2.43 4.22 -13.80
C TRP A 364 -3.50 4.93 -12.99
N ALA A 365 -4.40 4.15 -12.40
CA ALA A 365 -5.49 4.70 -11.61
C ALA A 365 -4.93 5.15 -10.26
N PRO A 366 -5.17 6.41 -9.83
CA PRO A 366 -4.84 6.79 -8.47
C PRO A 366 -5.53 5.82 -7.51
N ARG A 367 -4.76 5.30 -6.56
CA ARG A 367 -5.32 4.43 -5.51
C ARG A 367 -6.43 5.17 -4.80
N HIS A 368 -7.45 4.44 -4.36
CA HIS A 368 -8.56 5.04 -3.63
C HIS A 368 -7.98 5.87 -2.48
N PRO A 369 -8.24 7.20 -2.43
CA PRO A 369 -7.58 8.09 -1.47
C PRO A 369 -8.07 7.87 -0.03
N ILE A 370 -9.17 7.13 0.13
CA ILE A 370 -9.76 6.84 1.43
C ILE A 370 -9.45 5.38 1.74
N GLU A 371 -8.49 5.14 2.63
CA GLU A 371 -8.41 3.87 3.35
C GLU A 371 -9.76 3.65 4.03
N GLU A 372 -10.34 2.46 3.93
CA GLU A 372 -11.46 2.12 4.81
C GLU A 372 -10.89 2.23 6.21
N ASN A 373 -11.26 3.25 6.96
CA ASN A 373 -11.00 3.37 8.38
C ASN A 373 -12.30 3.80 9.00
N PRO A 374 -13.34 2.93 9.01
CA PRO A 374 -14.63 3.29 9.54
C PRO A 374 -14.48 3.53 11.03
N GLU A 375 -14.25 4.79 11.41
CA GLU A 375 -14.43 5.28 12.78
C GLU A 375 -15.93 5.32 13.11
N VAL A 376 -16.66 4.25 12.79
CA VAL A 376 -18.08 4.12 13.04
C VAL A 376 -18.24 3.55 14.44
N TRP A 377 -18.66 4.42 15.32
CA TRP A 377 -18.85 4.14 16.73
C TRP A 377 -20.04 3.22 16.97
N ILE A 378 -19.83 2.15 17.74
CA ILE A 378 -20.91 1.27 18.18
C ILE A 378 -21.30 1.64 19.61
N GLU A 379 -22.58 1.95 19.81
CA GLU A 379 -23.15 2.13 21.15
C GLU A 379 -23.72 0.81 21.68
N ASP A 380 -23.20 0.34 22.80
CA ASP A 380 -23.79 -0.75 23.58
C ASP A 380 -25.00 -0.23 24.39
N PRO A 381 -26.24 -0.69 24.10
CA PRO A 381 -27.42 -0.28 24.84
C PRO A 381 -27.34 -0.59 26.34
N ALA A 382 -26.54 -1.60 26.73
CA ALA A 382 -26.32 -1.96 28.14
C ALA A 382 -25.29 -1.06 28.84
N LYS A 383 -24.50 -0.28 28.08
CA LYS A 383 -23.48 0.65 28.59
C LYS A 383 -23.54 1.99 27.82
N PRO A 384 -24.56 2.82 28.05
CA PRO A 384 -24.71 4.11 27.38
C PRO A 384 -23.45 4.97 27.54
N GLY A 385 -22.95 5.52 26.44
CA GLY A 385 -21.70 6.30 26.41
C GLY A 385 -20.40 5.48 26.35
N HIS A 386 -20.46 4.15 26.30
CA HIS A 386 -19.29 3.31 26.03
C HIS A 386 -19.16 3.05 24.53
N LEU A 387 -18.06 3.52 23.96
CA LEU A 387 -17.70 3.35 22.55
C LEU A 387 -17.02 1.99 22.32
N GLY A 388 -17.62 1.14 21.47
CA GLY A 388 -16.99 -0.07 20.93
C GLY A 388 -16.46 0.15 19.51
N GLU A 389 -15.35 -0.50 19.17
CA GLU A 389 -14.83 -0.61 17.79
C GLU A 389 -15.56 -1.73 17.02
N ILE A 390 -15.70 -1.58 15.70
CA ILE A 390 -16.10 -2.68 14.82
C ILE A 390 -14.98 -3.72 14.87
N GLY A 391 -15.25 -4.94 15.33
CA GLY A 391 -14.23 -6.00 15.22
C GLY A 391 -14.20 -7.09 16.28
N HIS A 392 -15.24 -7.29 17.10
CA HIS A 392 -15.21 -8.37 18.09
C HIS A 392 -15.05 -9.79 17.48
N PHE A 393 -15.29 -9.97 16.17
CA PHE A 393 -15.14 -11.26 15.50
C PHE A 393 -14.32 -11.20 14.19
N ILE A 394 -14.44 -10.14 13.38
CA ILE A 394 -13.73 -9.97 12.10
C ILE A 394 -13.32 -8.50 11.95
N ASN A 395 -12.05 -8.23 11.68
CA ASN A 395 -11.58 -6.88 11.32
C ASN A 395 -11.91 -6.62 9.83
N VAL A 396 -13.14 -6.16 9.59
CA VAL A 396 -13.67 -5.93 8.23
C VAL A 396 -12.90 -4.82 7.51
N GLU A 397 -12.35 -3.87 8.25
CA GLU A 397 -11.51 -2.78 7.75
C GLU A 397 -10.20 -3.31 7.14
N GLN A 398 -9.43 -4.07 7.92
CA GLN A 398 -8.21 -4.71 7.46
C GLN A 398 -8.50 -5.63 6.26
N GLN A 399 -9.63 -6.33 6.27
CA GLN A 399 -10.03 -7.16 5.14
C GLN A 399 -10.37 -6.35 3.91
N ALA A 400 -11.10 -5.23 4.03
CA ALA A 400 -11.46 -4.38 2.89
C ALA A 400 -10.22 -3.70 2.29
N ASN A 401 -9.33 -3.16 3.12
CA ASN A 401 -8.07 -2.54 2.69
C ASN A 401 -7.12 -3.57 2.08
N ALA A 402 -6.98 -4.75 2.69
CA ALA A 402 -6.23 -5.85 2.11
C ALA A 402 -6.86 -6.31 0.79
N TYR A 403 -8.18 -6.38 0.72
CA TYR A 403 -8.91 -6.77 -0.49
C TYR A 403 -8.67 -5.77 -1.62
N GLN A 404 -8.76 -4.47 -1.36
CA GLN A 404 -8.48 -3.42 -2.34
C GLN A 404 -7.01 -3.45 -2.80
N GLY A 405 -6.06 -3.46 -1.85
CA GLY A 405 -4.63 -3.49 -2.17
C GLY A 405 -4.19 -4.74 -2.92
N VAL A 406 -4.87 -5.87 -2.69
CA VAL A 406 -4.68 -7.10 -3.46
C VAL A 406 -5.39 -6.98 -4.81
N LYS A 407 -6.67 -6.61 -4.88
CA LYS A 407 -7.48 -6.74 -6.11
C LYS A 407 -7.30 -5.60 -7.10
N GLN A 408 -6.83 -4.43 -6.69
CA GLN A 408 -6.54 -3.33 -7.60
C GLN A 408 -5.42 -3.75 -8.58
N ILE A 409 -5.73 -3.61 -9.86
CA ILE A 409 -4.84 -3.96 -10.97
C ILE A 409 -4.86 -2.81 -11.94
N ASP A 410 -3.67 -2.30 -12.23
CA ASP A 410 -3.42 -1.33 -13.29
C ASP A 410 -3.20 -2.06 -14.61
N TRP A 411 -3.44 -1.38 -15.72
CA TRP A 411 -3.48 -2.04 -17.02
C TRP A 411 -2.69 -1.28 -18.08
N ILE A 412 -2.13 -2.03 -19.01
CA ILE A 412 -1.83 -1.51 -20.34
C ILE A 412 -2.85 -2.08 -21.30
N PHE A 413 -3.41 -1.20 -22.12
CA PHE A 413 -4.32 -1.54 -23.18
C PHE A 413 -3.67 -1.34 -24.54
N ALA A 414 -4.02 -2.20 -25.50
CA ALA A 414 -3.53 -2.19 -26.87
C ALA A 414 -4.63 -2.64 -27.86
N PRO A 415 -4.43 -2.45 -29.18
CA PRO A 415 -5.23 -3.13 -30.20
C PRO A 415 -5.11 -4.66 -30.05
N GLU A 416 -6.16 -5.39 -30.45
CA GLU A 416 -6.24 -6.85 -30.31
C GLU A 416 -5.06 -7.55 -31.00
N GLU A 417 -4.66 -7.06 -32.18
CA GLU A 417 -3.59 -7.63 -33.00
C GLU A 417 -2.19 -7.41 -32.41
N LYS A 418 -2.04 -6.44 -31.50
CA LYS A 418 -0.76 -6.00 -30.94
C LYS A 418 -0.57 -6.34 -29.46
N LYS A 419 -1.54 -6.99 -28.81
CA LYS A 419 -1.48 -7.26 -27.35
C LYS A 419 -0.20 -7.97 -26.92
N ALA A 420 0.19 -9.04 -27.61
CA ALA A 420 1.37 -9.84 -27.25
C ALA A 420 2.66 -9.03 -27.44
N ASP A 421 2.77 -8.27 -28.52
CA ASP A 421 3.91 -7.39 -28.78
C ASP A 421 3.98 -6.28 -27.73
N VAL A 422 2.87 -5.60 -27.43
CA VAL A 422 2.82 -4.56 -26.40
C VAL A 422 3.15 -5.11 -25.01
N ALA A 423 2.69 -6.31 -24.68
CA ALA A 423 3.03 -6.98 -23.43
C ALA A 423 4.54 -7.26 -23.33
N ALA A 424 5.13 -7.84 -24.38
CA ALA A 424 6.56 -8.15 -24.44
C ALA A 424 7.41 -6.87 -24.35
N ALA A 425 7.05 -5.84 -25.13
CA ALA A 425 7.69 -4.54 -25.13
C ALA A 425 7.66 -3.91 -23.73
N THR A 426 6.50 -3.95 -23.08
CA THR A 426 6.37 -3.40 -21.73
C THR A 426 7.23 -4.16 -20.74
N ALA A 427 7.21 -5.49 -20.78
CA ALA A 427 7.98 -6.32 -19.87
C ALA A 427 9.47 -5.97 -19.88
N VAL A 428 10.02 -5.85 -21.08
CA VAL A 428 11.42 -5.52 -21.32
C VAL A 428 11.72 -4.10 -20.81
N LEU A 429 10.87 -3.13 -21.12
CA LEU A 429 11.07 -1.75 -20.69
C LEU A 429 10.97 -1.58 -19.17
N LEU A 430 10.06 -2.30 -18.51
CA LEU A 430 9.95 -2.25 -17.05
C LEU A 430 11.15 -2.88 -16.37
N GLN A 431 11.68 -3.98 -16.92
CA GLN A 431 12.91 -4.55 -16.42
C GLN A 431 14.09 -3.60 -16.66
N ALA A 432 14.22 -3.03 -17.86
CA ALA A 432 15.33 -2.15 -18.22
C ALA A 432 15.34 -0.84 -17.42
N ARG A 433 14.17 -0.23 -17.23
CA ARG A 433 14.07 1.09 -16.60
C ARG A 433 13.90 1.04 -15.09
N PHE A 434 13.23 0.01 -14.57
CA PHE A 434 12.84 -0.08 -13.17
C PHE A 434 13.30 -1.36 -12.49
N GLY A 435 13.96 -2.29 -13.20
CA GLY A 435 14.36 -3.58 -12.66
C GLY A 435 13.17 -4.46 -12.23
N LEU A 436 11.98 -4.19 -12.76
CA LEU A 436 10.76 -4.95 -12.43
C LEU A 436 10.63 -6.16 -13.33
N LEU A 437 10.52 -7.34 -12.73
CA LEU A 437 10.21 -8.59 -13.42
C LEU A 437 8.72 -8.87 -13.33
N LEU A 438 8.13 -9.27 -14.46
CA LEU A 438 6.74 -9.67 -14.49
C LEU A 438 6.56 -11.10 -14.00
N THR A 439 5.40 -11.38 -13.45
CA THR A 439 4.97 -12.73 -13.07
C THR A 439 4.12 -13.35 -14.17
N ALA A 440 4.05 -14.69 -14.22
CA ALA A 440 3.13 -15.41 -15.09
C ALA A 440 1.64 -15.06 -14.80
N GLU A 441 1.34 -14.66 -13.56
CA GLU A 441 0.00 -14.16 -13.19
C GLU A 441 -0.37 -12.89 -13.97
N ALA A 442 0.59 -11.99 -14.25
CA ALA A 442 0.35 -10.78 -15.04
C ALA A 442 -0.14 -11.12 -16.47
N LEU A 443 0.47 -12.11 -17.11
CA LEU A 443 0.07 -12.60 -18.44
C LEU A 443 -1.28 -13.32 -18.41
N THR A 444 -1.50 -14.17 -17.39
CA THR A 444 -2.75 -14.89 -17.17
C THR A 444 -3.93 -13.91 -17.01
N ARG A 445 -3.75 -12.87 -16.20
CA ARG A 445 -4.76 -11.80 -16.03
C ARG A 445 -4.99 -11.01 -17.31
N SER A 446 -3.98 -10.91 -18.16
CA SER A 446 -4.06 -10.24 -19.46
C SER A 446 -4.67 -11.13 -20.55
N LYS A 447 -4.91 -12.43 -20.30
CA LYS A 447 -5.34 -13.41 -21.32
C LYS A 447 -4.37 -13.45 -22.51
N ILE A 448 -3.07 -13.43 -22.23
CA ILE A 448 -2.03 -13.66 -23.24
C ILE A 448 -1.45 -15.04 -22.97
N ALA A 449 -1.45 -15.89 -24.00
CA ALA A 449 -0.83 -17.21 -23.89
C ALA A 449 0.69 -17.06 -23.82
N THR A 450 1.33 -17.92 -23.05
CA THR A 450 2.77 -17.80 -22.84
C THR A 450 3.56 -17.97 -24.14
N ASP A 451 3.14 -18.87 -25.02
CA ASP A 451 3.75 -19.06 -26.34
C ASP A 451 3.63 -17.82 -27.23
N GLU A 452 2.50 -17.11 -27.18
CA GLU A 452 2.29 -15.85 -27.92
C GLU A 452 3.23 -14.76 -27.42
N PHE A 453 3.39 -14.67 -26.08
CA PHE A 453 4.29 -13.73 -25.44
C PHE A 453 5.76 -14.05 -25.76
N THR A 454 6.17 -15.32 -25.70
CA THR A 454 7.52 -15.76 -26.08
C THR A 454 7.80 -15.50 -27.55
N ALA A 455 6.84 -15.77 -28.43
CA ALA A 455 6.97 -15.46 -29.85
C ALA A 455 7.13 -13.95 -30.08
N ALA A 456 6.41 -13.11 -29.34
CA ALA A 456 6.56 -11.66 -29.38
C ALA A 456 7.94 -11.20 -28.90
N LEU A 457 8.43 -11.74 -27.77
CA LEU A 457 9.78 -11.49 -27.28
C LEU A 457 10.84 -11.87 -28.33
N ASN A 458 10.72 -13.05 -28.94
CA ASN A 458 11.67 -13.53 -29.95
C ASN A 458 11.69 -12.65 -31.20
N ARG A 459 10.54 -12.09 -31.63
CA ARG A 459 10.52 -11.10 -32.72
C ARG A 459 11.31 -9.84 -32.38
N MET A 460 11.32 -9.45 -31.10
CA MET A 460 12.01 -8.26 -30.60
C MET A 460 13.50 -8.47 -30.30
N GLN A 461 13.97 -9.72 -30.14
CA GLN A 461 15.39 -10.05 -29.90
C GLN A 461 16.34 -9.55 -31.01
N SER A 462 15.80 -9.19 -32.18
CA SER A 462 16.56 -8.52 -33.25
C SER A 462 17.08 -7.12 -32.88
N ARG A 463 16.63 -6.54 -31.76
CA ARG A 463 17.06 -5.22 -31.25
C ARG A 463 18.25 -5.34 -30.27
N PRO A 464 19.47 -4.94 -30.66
CA PRO A 464 20.70 -5.18 -29.88
C PRO A 464 20.74 -4.44 -28.54
N ASP A 465 20.07 -3.28 -28.45
CA ASP A 465 20.00 -2.38 -27.29
C ASP A 465 19.25 -2.96 -26.09
N LEU A 466 18.44 -3.99 -26.30
CA LEU A 466 17.62 -4.62 -25.25
C LEU A 466 17.99 -6.08 -24.99
N LYS A 467 19.11 -6.54 -25.56
CA LYS A 467 19.49 -7.97 -25.61
C LYS A 467 19.55 -8.64 -24.23
N GLU A 468 20.16 -7.98 -23.26
CA GLU A 468 20.37 -8.49 -21.89
C GLU A 468 19.06 -8.69 -21.11
N TYR A 469 18.04 -7.89 -21.41
CA TYR A 469 16.73 -7.99 -20.74
C TYR A 469 15.88 -9.13 -21.31
N TYR A 470 16.07 -9.52 -22.57
CA TYR A 470 15.36 -10.65 -23.17
C TYR A 470 15.73 -11.98 -22.50
N ASP A 471 17.01 -12.20 -22.18
CA ASP A 471 17.50 -13.45 -21.57
C ASP A 471 16.98 -13.65 -20.12
N ALA A 472 16.68 -12.54 -19.44
CA ALA A 472 16.04 -12.55 -18.14
C ALA A 472 14.53 -12.81 -18.23
N MET A 473 13.86 -12.26 -19.24
CA MET A 473 12.42 -12.44 -19.48
C MET A 473 12.06 -13.82 -20.06
N GLY A 474 12.93 -14.43 -20.86
CA GLY A 474 12.72 -15.78 -21.40
C GLY A 474 12.49 -16.84 -20.30
N ARG A 475 13.10 -16.65 -19.13
CA ARG A 475 12.95 -17.54 -17.96
C ARG A 475 11.61 -17.40 -17.24
N VAL A 476 10.87 -16.32 -17.47
CA VAL A 476 9.55 -16.04 -16.90
C VAL A 476 8.44 -16.75 -17.70
N ALA A 477 8.69 -17.06 -18.97
CA ALA A 477 7.73 -17.62 -19.91
C ALA A 477 7.64 -19.17 -19.88
N ASP A 478 8.38 -19.86 -19.01
CA ASP A 478 8.36 -21.34 -18.96
C ASP A 478 7.30 -21.93 -17.98
N GLY A 479 6.32 -21.14 -17.51
CA GLY A 479 5.06 -21.66 -16.94
C GLY A 479 4.59 -21.07 -15.59
N PRO A 480 3.43 -21.55 -15.05
CA PRO A 480 2.84 -21.04 -13.80
C PRO A 480 3.54 -21.52 -12.51
N GLY A 481 4.64 -22.27 -12.61
CA GLY A 481 5.31 -22.86 -11.48
C GLY A 481 6.80 -22.57 -11.55
N MET A 482 7.31 -21.94 -10.50
CA MET A 482 8.72 -21.96 -10.12
C MET A 482 9.67 -21.42 -11.20
N ALA A 483 10.15 -20.17 -11.02
CA ALA A 483 11.55 -19.99 -11.35
C ALA A 483 12.29 -21.06 -10.54
N LYS A 484 12.86 -22.07 -11.20
CA LYS A 484 14.01 -22.74 -10.62
C LYS A 484 14.93 -21.58 -10.26
N LEU A 485 15.27 -21.45 -8.97
CA LEU A 485 16.41 -20.66 -8.54
C LEU A 485 17.57 -21.19 -9.38
N THR A 486 17.85 -20.55 -10.51
CA THR A 486 18.89 -20.97 -11.45
C THR A 486 20.19 -20.70 -10.72
N SER A 487 20.65 -21.72 -9.99
CA SER A 487 21.74 -21.75 -9.03
C SER A 487 21.65 -20.70 -7.91
N LEU A 488 21.26 -21.13 -6.70
CA LEU A 488 21.86 -20.53 -5.49
C LEU A 488 23.39 -20.57 -5.70
N PRO A 489 24.12 -19.44 -5.63
CA PRO A 489 25.57 -19.47 -5.72
C PRO A 489 26.11 -20.44 -4.66
N ASN A 490 27.17 -21.20 -4.96
CA ASN A 490 27.83 -22.07 -3.96
C ASN A 490 28.25 -21.28 -2.69
N GLU A 491 28.35 -19.96 -2.81
CA GLU A 491 28.69 -18.97 -1.78
C GLU A 491 27.50 -18.51 -0.92
N TRP A 492 26.27 -19.01 -1.17
CA TRP A 492 25.08 -18.66 -0.37
C TRP A 492 25.12 -19.21 1.06
N ILE A 493 26.03 -20.12 1.37
CA ILE A 493 26.18 -20.63 2.74
C ILE A 493 27.31 -19.88 3.42
N PRO A 494 27.06 -19.20 4.56
CA PRO A 494 28.09 -18.49 5.29
C PRO A 494 29.22 -19.45 5.67
N THR A 495 30.47 -19.01 5.52
CA THR A 495 31.64 -19.75 5.99
C THR A 495 31.48 -20.07 7.48
N LEU A 496 31.46 -21.36 7.83
CA LEU A 496 31.23 -21.81 9.20
C LEU A 496 32.28 -21.25 10.18
N PRO A 497 31.92 -20.91 11.44
CA PRO A 497 32.64 -19.94 12.27
C PRO A 497 34.02 -20.37 12.83
N ARG A 498 34.46 -21.64 12.69
CA ARG A 498 35.80 -22.10 13.16
C ARG A 498 36.59 -22.95 12.16
N GLN A 499 37.91 -22.99 12.38
CA GLN A 499 38.92 -23.61 11.50
C GLN A 499 38.92 -25.16 11.47
N TRP A 500 38.27 -25.87 12.40
CA TRP A 500 38.28 -27.35 12.42
C TRP A 500 37.17 -27.99 11.56
N LEU A 501 36.24 -27.20 11.03
CA LEU A 501 35.23 -27.65 10.06
C LEU A 501 35.75 -27.71 8.60
N GLN A 502 37.01 -27.33 8.34
CA GLN A 502 37.52 -27.15 6.98
C GLN A 502 37.56 -28.41 6.08
N PRO A 503 37.77 -29.66 6.56
CA PRO A 503 37.97 -30.78 5.63
C PRO A 503 36.71 -31.31 4.94
N ILE A 504 35.49 -30.96 5.41
CA ILE A 504 34.20 -31.47 4.88
C ILE A 504 33.25 -30.31 4.48
N LYS A 505 33.78 -29.07 4.36
CA LYS A 505 33.01 -27.83 4.20
C LYS A 505 32.21 -27.73 2.89
N ASP A 506 32.80 -28.15 1.77
CA ASP A 506 32.15 -27.98 0.46
C ASP A 506 31.00 -28.98 0.29
N THR A 507 31.11 -30.17 0.87
CA THR A 507 30.10 -31.23 0.72
C THR A 507 28.82 -30.87 1.48
N THR A 508 28.91 -30.37 2.72
CA THR A 508 27.73 -29.97 3.51
C THR A 508 27.09 -28.70 2.97
N ALA A 509 27.89 -27.72 2.54
CA ALA A 509 27.37 -26.53 1.91
C ALA A 509 26.66 -26.88 0.59
N LYS A 510 27.30 -27.66 -0.27
CA LYS A 510 26.71 -28.15 -1.52
C LYS A 510 25.44 -28.97 -1.26
N ARG A 511 25.46 -29.88 -0.27
CA ARG A 511 24.29 -30.68 0.13
C ARG A 511 23.12 -29.79 0.54
N LEU A 512 23.35 -28.80 1.40
CA LEU A 512 22.29 -27.90 1.85
C LEU A 512 21.73 -27.04 0.70
N ALA A 513 22.59 -26.58 -0.21
CA ALA A 513 22.17 -25.88 -1.42
C ALA A 513 21.34 -26.79 -2.34
N ASP A 514 21.76 -28.05 -2.53
CA ASP A 514 21.05 -29.06 -3.31
C ASP A 514 19.68 -29.39 -2.68
N GLU A 515 19.61 -29.51 -1.35
CA GLU A 515 18.36 -29.74 -0.62
C GLU A 515 17.39 -28.55 -0.72
N LEU A 516 17.87 -27.29 -0.60
CA LEU A 516 17.04 -26.10 -0.83
C LEU A 516 16.54 -26.00 -2.27
N ASN A 517 17.38 -26.37 -3.24
CA ASN A 517 16.98 -26.43 -4.65
C ASN A 517 15.92 -27.51 -4.88
N ALA A 518 16.01 -28.66 -4.18
CA ALA A 518 15.05 -29.76 -4.26
C ALA A 518 13.65 -29.39 -3.74
N VAL A 519 13.54 -28.42 -2.82
CA VAL A 519 12.24 -27.89 -2.34
C VAL A 519 11.50 -27.12 -3.45
N GLN A 520 12.20 -26.68 -4.50
CA GLN A 520 11.64 -25.92 -5.63
C GLN A 520 10.89 -24.65 -5.17
N LEU A 521 11.57 -23.79 -4.39
CA LEU A 521 10.99 -22.55 -3.90
C LEU A 521 10.57 -21.62 -5.06
N PRO A 522 9.42 -20.93 -4.97
CA PRO A 522 9.03 -19.92 -5.95
C PRO A 522 10.05 -18.78 -6.07
N ALA A 523 10.15 -18.18 -7.25
CA ALA A 523 10.99 -17.00 -7.52
C ALA A 523 10.84 -15.88 -6.48
N THR A 524 9.62 -15.75 -5.95
CA THR A 524 9.26 -14.75 -4.94
C THR A 524 10.03 -14.90 -3.62
N CYS A 525 10.65 -16.07 -3.37
CA CYS A 525 11.41 -16.37 -2.16
C CYS A 525 12.90 -16.03 -2.32
N GLN A 526 13.34 -15.48 -3.46
CA GLN A 526 14.74 -15.14 -3.67
C GLN A 526 15.23 -14.03 -2.71
N ALA A 527 14.38 -13.03 -2.45
CA ALA A 527 14.66 -12.02 -1.43
C ALA A 527 14.67 -12.64 -0.02
N ASP A 528 13.75 -13.56 0.26
CA ASP A 528 13.66 -14.29 1.55
C ASP A 528 14.97 -15.06 1.83
N LEU A 529 15.60 -15.63 0.80
CA LEU A 529 16.85 -16.39 0.92
C LEU A 529 18.03 -15.54 1.42
N GLU A 530 18.21 -14.31 0.93
CA GLU A 530 19.34 -13.48 1.40
C GLU A 530 19.20 -13.09 2.88
N VAL A 531 17.96 -12.83 3.30
CA VAL A 531 17.63 -12.49 4.69
C VAL A 531 17.85 -13.70 5.60
N VAL A 532 17.30 -14.84 5.20
CA VAL A 532 17.43 -16.10 5.93
C VAL A 532 18.89 -16.52 6.04
N ARG A 533 19.71 -16.31 5.01
CA ARG A 533 21.16 -16.53 5.06
C ARG A 533 21.81 -15.73 6.19
N GLN A 534 21.47 -14.45 6.30
CA GLN A 534 22.05 -13.57 7.31
C GLN A 534 21.60 -13.93 8.73
N VAL A 535 20.33 -14.31 8.89
CA VAL A 535 19.81 -14.83 10.18
C VAL A 535 20.47 -16.16 10.53
N PHE A 536 20.56 -17.09 9.57
CA PHE A 536 21.15 -18.42 9.75
C PHE A 536 22.63 -18.36 10.15
N LYS A 537 23.39 -17.39 9.62
CA LYS A 537 24.78 -17.12 10.08
C LYS A 537 24.84 -16.87 11.58
N ASN A 538 23.93 -16.04 12.12
CA ASN A 538 23.90 -15.72 13.55
C ASN A 538 23.42 -16.93 14.39
N VAL A 539 22.52 -17.75 13.86
CA VAL A 539 22.14 -19.03 14.47
C VAL A 539 23.35 -19.98 14.56
N LEU A 540 24.12 -20.10 13.48
CA LEU A 540 25.33 -20.94 13.48
C LEU A 540 26.40 -20.42 14.46
N ASN A 541 26.55 -19.11 14.61
CA ASN A 541 27.41 -18.52 15.64
C ASN A 541 26.96 -18.89 17.06
N TYR A 542 25.65 -18.86 17.31
CA TYR A 542 25.10 -19.29 18.59
C TYR A 542 25.37 -20.78 18.85
N VAL A 543 25.07 -21.63 17.87
CA VAL A 543 25.28 -23.07 17.99
C VAL A 543 26.77 -23.37 18.21
N ASP A 544 27.70 -22.73 17.47
CA ASP A 544 29.16 -22.89 17.69
C ASP A 544 29.59 -22.47 19.10
N ALA A 545 29.09 -21.33 19.59
CA ALA A 545 29.38 -20.86 20.95
C ALA A 545 28.90 -21.84 22.04
N LYS A 546 27.85 -22.62 21.75
CA LYS A 546 27.17 -23.49 22.73
C LYS A 546 27.42 -24.98 22.54
N TYR A 547 27.98 -25.39 21.40
CA TYR A 547 28.17 -26.79 20.99
C TYR A 547 28.90 -27.66 22.02
N ASN A 548 29.77 -27.07 22.86
CA ASN A 548 30.50 -27.76 23.93
C ASN A 548 30.28 -27.15 25.34
N GLY A 549 29.35 -26.20 25.50
CA GLY A 549 29.34 -25.28 26.64
C GLY A 549 28.08 -25.26 27.50
N ILE A 550 27.02 -26.00 27.14
CA ILE A 550 25.80 -26.03 27.97
C ILE A 550 25.94 -27.12 29.02
N ASP A 551 26.42 -26.71 30.19
CA ASP A 551 26.43 -27.54 31.41
C ASP A 551 25.01 -27.54 32.00
N LEU A 552 24.21 -28.53 31.61
CA LEU A 552 22.89 -28.72 32.19
C LEU A 552 23.03 -29.53 33.48
N ASP A 553 22.95 -28.82 34.61
CA ASP A 553 22.84 -29.41 35.94
C ASP A 553 21.77 -30.52 35.92
N GLU A 554 22.10 -31.76 36.35
CA GLU A 554 21.26 -32.96 36.19
C GLU A 554 19.83 -32.78 36.72
N ARG A 555 19.62 -31.83 37.64
CA ARG A 555 18.33 -31.47 38.23
C ARG A 555 17.39 -30.71 37.29
N ALA A 556 17.91 -30.06 36.23
CA ALA A 556 17.12 -29.37 35.21
C ALA A 556 16.42 -30.32 34.22
N SER A 557 16.88 -31.58 34.15
CA SER A 557 16.32 -32.62 33.27
C SER A 557 14.86 -33.02 33.59
N SER A 558 14.36 -32.68 34.78
CA SER A 558 13.03 -33.07 35.24
C SER A 558 11.87 -32.23 34.67
N ALA A 559 12.14 -31.11 33.98
CA ALA A 559 11.11 -30.30 33.34
C ALA A 559 11.57 -29.73 32.00
N GLN A 560 11.29 -30.44 30.90
CA GLN A 560 11.52 -30.02 29.52
C GLN A 560 11.19 -28.52 29.27
N LYS A 561 10.05 -28.06 29.80
CA LYS A 561 9.61 -26.65 29.70
C LYS A 561 10.56 -25.62 30.33
N LYS A 562 11.32 -26.01 31.36
CA LYS A 562 12.28 -25.13 32.05
C LYS A 562 13.59 -25.02 31.27
N LEU A 563 14.04 -26.14 30.71
CA LEU A 563 15.19 -26.17 29.79
C LEU A 563 14.94 -25.32 28.55
N GLU A 564 13.76 -25.47 27.93
CA GLU A 564 13.38 -24.69 26.76
C GLU A 564 13.33 -23.18 27.04
N ALA A 565 12.84 -22.78 28.23
CA ALA A 565 12.81 -21.37 28.63
C ALA A 565 14.22 -20.79 28.83
N MET A 566 15.12 -21.55 29.46
CA MET A 566 16.51 -21.14 29.65
C MET A 566 17.26 -21.01 28.31
N LEU A 567 17.06 -21.96 27.39
CA LEU A 567 17.64 -21.90 26.06
C LEU A 567 17.11 -20.72 25.25
N ALA A 568 15.81 -20.43 25.35
CA ALA A 568 15.21 -19.28 24.68
C ALA A 568 15.77 -17.94 25.21
N GLU A 569 15.92 -17.79 26.52
CA GLU A 569 16.52 -16.60 27.14
C GLU A 569 17.97 -16.41 26.69
N ASP A 570 18.78 -17.46 26.78
CA ASP A 570 20.19 -17.46 26.35
C ASP A 570 20.37 -17.19 24.84
N PHE A 571 19.49 -17.74 24.01
CA PHE A 571 19.48 -17.49 22.57
C PHE A 571 19.10 -16.04 22.23
N SER A 572 18.05 -15.52 22.89
CA SER A 572 17.60 -14.13 22.73
C SER A 572 18.70 -13.15 23.09
N ASP A 573 19.39 -13.38 24.21
CA ASP A 573 20.50 -12.57 24.66
C ASP A 573 21.68 -12.62 23.69
N HIS A 574 22.02 -13.80 23.18
CA HIS A 574 23.08 -13.94 22.17
C HIS A 574 22.79 -13.09 20.92
N LEU A 575 21.59 -13.20 20.35
CA LEU A 575 21.21 -12.41 19.16
C LEU A 575 21.17 -10.91 19.47
N ARG A 576 20.71 -10.52 20.65
CA ARG A 576 20.71 -9.12 21.09
C ARG A 576 22.11 -8.59 21.36
N MET A 577 23.09 -9.40 21.72
CA MET A 577 24.46 -8.93 21.95
C MET A 577 25.27 -8.74 20.66
N HIS A 578 24.93 -9.44 19.58
CA HIS A 578 25.68 -9.40 18.33
C HIS A 578 25.37 -8.13 17.50
N GLU A 579 26.39 -7.28 17.25
CA GLU A 579 26.20 -5.99 16.55
C GLU A 579 25.69 -6.17 15.11
N ASP A 580 26.20 -7.18 14.40
CA ASP A 580 25.74 -7.52 13.05
C ASP A 580 24.23 -7.81 13.01
N PHE A 581 23.70 -8.55 13.99
CA PHE A 581 22.28 -8.86 14.06
C PHE A 581 21.45 -7.60 14.36
N LYS A 582 21.86 -6.80 15.36
CA LYS A 582 21.21 -5.54 15.73
C LYS A 582 21.16 -4.52 14.58
N LYS A 583 22.15 -4.53 13.69
CA LYS A 583 22.20 -3.61 12.55
C LYS A 583 21.06 -3.87 11.56
N PHE A 584 20.72 -5.13 11.32
CA PHE A 584 19.78 -5.52 10.26
C PHE A 584 18.42 -6.00 10.77
N PHE A 585 18.32 -6.42 12.04
CA PHE A 585 17.12 -7.07 12.57
C PHE A 585 16.68 -6.51 13.93
N LYS A 586 15.39 -6.65 14.21
CA LYS A 586 14.77 -6.51 15.53
C LYS A 586 14.16 -7.85 15.93
N LEU A 587 14.56 -8.38 17.09
CA LEU A 587 14.03 -9.63 17.62
C LEU A 587 12.74 -9.37 18.40
N ILE A 588 11.66 -10.06 18.03
CA ILE A 588 10.40 -10.10 18.79
C ILE A 588 10.21 -11.51 19.33
N GLU A 589 10.00 -11.63 20.64
CA GLU A 589 9.66 -12.87 21.31
C GLU A 589 8.13 -13.04 21.29
N GLN A 590 7.62 -14.12 20.71
CA GLN A 590 6.19 -14.38 20.67
C GLN A 590 5.73 -15.18 21.91
N PRO A 591 4.59 -14.82 22.54
CA PRO A 591 4.07 -15.55 23.69
C PRO A 591 3.50 -16.92 23.32
N LYS A 592 3.56 -17.87 24.28
CA LYS A 592 3.12 -19.27 24.14
C LYS A 592 1.66 -19.42 23.71
N GLN A 593 1.38 -20.11 22.60
CA GLN A 593 0.07 -20.71 22.31
C GLN A 593 0.25 -22.16 21.80
N GLY A 594 -0.21 -23.15 22.58
CA GLY A 594 -0.11 -24.58 22.21
C GLY A 594 1.20 -25.28 22.65
N ALA A 595 1.24 -26.61 22.51
CA ALA A 595 2.22 -27.50 23.16
C ALA A 595 3.67 -27.37 22.62
N GLY A 596 4.39 -26.30 22.98
CA GLY A 596 5.86 -26.24 22.97
C GLY A 596 6.49 -24.96 22.39
N ILE A 597 6.85 -24.03 23.29
CA ILE A 597 7.93 -22.99 23.25
C ILE A 597 7.71 -21.71 22.43
N VAL A 598 8.50 -20.69 22.83
CA VAL A 598 8.73 -19.35 22.28
C VAL A 598 9.30 -19.42 20.86
N ASP A 599 8.57 -18.84 19.93
CA ASP A 599 9.05 -18.62 18.58
C ASP A 599 9.57 -17.19 18.47
N PHE A 600 10.71 -17.03 17.80
CA PHE A 600 11.32 -15.73 17.58
C PHE A 600 10.98 -15.23 16.19
N LEU A 601 10.50 -13.99 16.13
CA LEU A 601 10.32 -13.28 14.88
C LEU A 601 11.48 -12.29 14.70
N CYS A 602 12.34 -12.55 13.72
CA CYS A 602 13.38 -11.63 13.31
C CYS A 602 12.80 -10.65 12.28
N VAL A 603 12.38 -9.49 12.77
CA VAL A 603 11.83 -8.42 11.93
C VAL A 603 12.96 -7.70 11.22
N SER A 604 12.93 -7.67 9.88
CA SER A 604 13.95 -6.96 9.13
C SER A 604 13.80 -5.45 9.28
N LYS A 605 14.91 -4.73 9.48
CA LYS A 605 14.94 -3.27 9.45
C LYS A 605 14.97 -2.69 8.03
N VAL A 606 15.13 -3.56 7.04
CA VAL A 606 15.10 -3.20 5.62
C VAL A 606 13.69 -3.51 5.11
N ALA A 607 12.97 -2.48 4.68
CA ALA A 607 11.55 -2.60 4.30
C ALA A 607 11.28 -3.66 3.21
N ALA A 608 12.27 -3.94 2.34
CA ALA A 608 12.16 -4.92 1.25
C ALA A 608 12.34 -6.40 1.67
N HIS A 609 12.53 -6.68 2.96
CA HIS A 609 12.87 -8.01 3.47
C HIS A 609 11.77 -8.56 4.38
N ARG A 610 11.40 -9.81 4.16
CA ARG A 610 10.40 -10.50 4.97
C ARG A 610 10.95 -10.95 6.32
N ASP A 611 10.05 -11.06 7.29
CA ASP A 611 10.41 -11.45 8.65
C ASP A 611 10.75 -12.93 8.72
N THR A 612 11.89 -13.26 9.31
CA THR A 612 12.35 -14.66 9.42
C THR A 612 11.91 -15.24 10.76
N ILE A 613 11.30 -16.43 10.70
CA ILE A 613 10.85 -17.16 11.89
C ILE A 613 11.95 -18.11 12.33
N ILE A 614 12.27 -18.09 13.62
CA ILE A 614 13.15 -19.07 14.26
C ILE A 614 12.35 -19.82 15.32
N GLU A 615 12.27 -21.14 15.15
CA GLU A 615 11.73 -22.05 16.16
C GLU A 615 12.87 -22.63 16.99
N LEU A 616 12.72 -22.63 18.31
CA LEU A 616 13.64 -23.33 19.21
C LEU A 616 12.86 -24.47 19.88
N LYS A 617 13.29 -25.72 19.66
CA LYS A 617 12.65 -26.91 20.23
C LYS A 617 13.65 -27.76 21.00
N ALA A 618 13.34 -28.13 22.25
CA ALA A 618 14.17 -29.06 23.02
C ALA A 618 13.41 -30.33 23.35
N LYS A 619 13.79 -31.46 22.76
CA LYS A 619 13.19 -32.77 23.04
C LYS A 619 14.29 -33.82 23.23
N LEU A 620 14.05 -34.77 24.14
CA LEU A 620 14.88 -35.96 24.31
C LEU A 620 14.58 -36.98 23.19
N LYS A 621 14.75 -36.57 21.93
CA LYS A 621 14.54 -37.38 20.72
C LYS A 621 15.63 -37.06 19.69
N PRO A 622 15.90 -37.96 18.72
CA PRO A 622 16.82 -37.68 17.61
C PRO A 622 16.38 -36.44 16.82
N VAL A 623 17.34 -35.66 16.34
CA VAL A 623 17.11 -34.38 15.63
C VAL A 623 16.14 -34.50 14.45
N GLY A 624 16.22 -35.58 13.67
CA GLY A 624 15.31 -35.83 12.55
C GLY A 624 13.85 -36.02 12.98
N THR A 625 13.60 -36.61 14.16
CA THR A 625 12.24 -36.75 14.69
C THR A 625 11.67 -35.40 15.12
N ILE A 626 12.51 -34.54 15.73
CA ILE A 626 12.14 -33.18 16.12
C ILE A 626 11.79 -32.36 14.88
N ALA A 627 12.59 -32.47 13.81
CA ALA A 627 12.36 -31.75 12.55
C ALA A 627 11.03 -32.15 11.89
N VAL A 628 10.73 -33.46 11.78
CA VAL A 628 9.46 -33.94 11.21
C VAL A 628 8.25 -33.49 12.03
N GLU A 629 8.33 -33.54 13.35
CA GLU A 629 7.23 -33.11 14.24
C GLU A 629 6.97 -31.60 14.20
N SER A 630 7.98 -30.79 13.87
CA SER A 630 7.89 -29.33 13.87
C SER A 630 7.51 -28.76 12.51
N THR A 631 8.03 -29.33 11.41
CA THR A 631 7.77 -28.90 10.03
C THR A 631 6.32 -29.07 9.55
N GLY A 632 5.51 -29.90 10.22
CA GLY A 632 4.11 -30.15 9.91
C GLY A 632 3.10 -29.26 10.66
N GLN A 633 3.55 -28.37 11.55
CA GLN A 633 2.65 -27.55 12.36
C GLN A 633 2.35 -26.21 11.68
N PRO A 634 1.07 -25.78 11.61
CA PRO A 634 0.72 -24.43 11.14
C PRO A 634 1.28 -23.38 12.09
N LEU A 635 1.99 -22.39 11.55
CA LEU A 635 2.45 -21.25 12.36
C LEU A 635 1.31 -20.25 12.48
N GLN A 636 0.72 -20.16 13.67
CA GLN A 636 -0.45 -19.30 13.93
C GLN A 636 -0.17 -17.79 13.74
N TYR A 637 1.11 -17.41 13.75
CA TYR A 637 1.59 -16.03 13.61
C TYR A 637 2.25 -15.74 12.26
N MET A 638 2.20 -16.68 11.29
CA MET A 638 2.62 -16.39 9.93
C MET A 638 1.69 -15.35 9.31
N THR A 639 2.27 -14.22 8.90
CA THR A 639 1.57 -13.18 8.15
C THR A 639 1.99 -13.20 6.68
N SER A 640 1.36 -12.37 5.84
CA SER A 640 1.83 -12.14 4.46
C SER A 640 3.25 -11.56 4.40
N GLU A 641 3.74 -11.01 5.51
CA GLU A 641 5.06 -10.38 5.65
C GLU A 641 6.13 -11.38 6.14
N SER A 642 5.74 -12.59 6.55
CA SER A 642 6.67 -13.63 6.97
C SER A 642 7.36 -14.32 5.80
N SER A 643 8.64 -14.65 5.98
CA SER A 643 9.44 -15.45 5.06
C SER A 643 8.80 -16.83 4.84
N ARG A 644 8.89 -17.34 3.62
CA ARG A 644 8.46 -18.72 3.31
C ARG A 644 9.50 -19.77 3.70
N ILE A 645 10.61 -19.34 4.29
CA ILE A 645 11.68 -20.19 4.81
C ILE A 645 11.88 -19.87 6.29
N ALA A 646 11.84 -20.89 7.14
CA ALA A 646 12.08 -20.77 8.58
C ALA A 646 13.34 -21.51 9.01
N ILE A 647 13.80 -21.22 10.22
CA ILE A 647 14.95 -21.90 10.83
C ILE A 647 14.47 -22.63 12.09
N LEU A 648 14.86 -23.89 12.25
CA LEU A 648 14.60 -24.69 13.44
C LEU A 648 15.92 -24.97 14.16
N VAL A 649 16.03 -24.53 15.41
CA VAL A 649 17.11 -24.88 16.32
C VAL A 649 16.61 -26.01 17.22
N ALA A 650 17.11 -27.22 16.97
CA ALA A 650 16.68 -28.43 17.65
C ALA A 650 17.71 -28.83 18.72
N TYR A 651 17.37 -28.68 19.99
CA TYR A 651 18.14 -29.23 21.09
C TYR A 651 17.79 -30.72 21.28
N PHE A 652 18.79 -31.59 21.17
CA PHE A 652 18.62 -33.04 21.17
C PHE A 652 19.56 -33.74 22.16
N ALA A 653 19.10 -34.87 22.67
CA ALA A 653 19.88 -35.77 23.53
C ALA A 653 20.03 -37.12 22.81
N GLU A 654 21.26 -37.47 22.43
CA GLU A 654 21.56 -38.74 21.77
C GLU A 654 22.89 -39.28 22.30
N SER A 655 22.93 -40.60 22.53
CA SER A 655 24.11 -41.34 23.03
C SER A 655 25.21 -41.49 21.99
N ASP A 656 24.90 -41.27 20.71
CA ASP A 656 25.80 -41.53 19.60
C ASP A 656 26.59 -40.27 19.19
N ASN A 657 27.72 -40.51 18.53
CA ASN A 657 28.69 -39.48 18.16
C ASN A 657 28.27 -38.75 16.87
N VAL A 658 27.14 -38.03 16.92
CA VAL A 658 26.61 -37.25 15.78
C VAL A 658 27.41 -35.97 15.58
N GLN A 659 27.90 -35.74 14.36
CA GLN A 659 28.57 -34.50 13.97
C GLN A 659 27.54 -33.40 13.66
N ILE A 660 27.84 -32.15 14.03
CA ILE A 660 26.95 -31.01 13.78
C ILE A 660 26.56 -30.86 12.31
N GLU A 661 27.49 -31.13 11.40
CA GLU A 661 27.26 -31.08 9.95
C GLU A 661 26.15 -32.01 9.49
N ASP A 662 25.96 -33.16 10.13
CA ASP A 662 24.89 -34.10 9.79
C ASP A 662 23.53 -33.68 10.33
N THR A 663 23.50 -32.75 11.30
CA THR A 663 22.27 -32.17 11.84
C THR A 663 21.71 -31.02 11.00
N ILE A 664 22.53 -30.45 10.09
CA ILE A 664 22.12 -29.37 9.19
C ILE A 664 21.43 -29.95 7.97
N GLN A 665 20.10 -29.83 7.92
CA GLN A 665 19.24 -30.43 6.89
C GLN A 665 18.05 -29.53 6.56
N VAL A 666 17.60 -29.54 5.30
CA VAL A 666 16.38 -28.84 4.87
C VAL A 666 15.20 -29.80 4.81
N TRP A 667 14.09 -29.38 5.42
CA TRP A 667 12.83 -30.10 5.41
C TRP A 667 11.78 -29.34 4.63
N GLN A 668 11.08 -30.04 3.75
CA GLN A 668 9.96 -29.49 2.99
C GLN A 668 8.66 -29.66 3.78
N SER A 669 7.94 -28.57 4.03
CA SER A 669 6.60 -28.66 4.59
C SER A 669 5.59 -29.01 3.50
N LYS A 670 4.57 -29.80 3.87
CA LYS A 670 3.47 -30.22 2.98
C LYS A 670 2.21 -29.36 3.10
N SER A 671 2.19 -28.39 4.02
CA SER A 671 1.04 -27.50 4.26
C SER A 671 1.29 -26.10 3.69
N ASP A 672 0.24 -25.47 3.16
CA ASP A 672 0.29 -24.09 2.64
C ASP A 672 0.25 -23.02 3.75
N THR A 673 -0.09 -23.44 4.98
CA THR A 673 -0.16 -22.58 6.18
C THR A 673 1.14 -22.59 7.02
N SER A 674 2.20 -23.18 6.48
CA SER A 674 3.52 -23.30 7.12
C SER A 674 4.63 -22.86 6.15
N PRO A 675 5.86 -22.62 6.64
CA PRO A 675 7.00 -22.31 5.78
C PRO A 675 7.23 -23.45 4.78
N ARG A 676 7.52 -23.13 3.52
CA ARG A 676 7.74 -24.15 2.48
C ARG A 676 9.04 -24.93 2.69
N ALA A 677 10.05 -24.26 3.24
CA ALA A 677 11.31 -24.87 3.65
C ALA A 677 11.61 -24.54 5.12
N VAL A 678 12.14 -25.52 5.86
CA VAL A 678 12.64 -25.33 7.22
C VAL A 678 14.09 -25.80 7.25
N ILE A 679 15.01 -24.91 7.59
CA ILE A 679 16.41 -25.24 7.78
C ILE A 679 16.60 -25.66 9.24
N CYS A 680 16.87 -26.94 9.46
CA CYS A 680 17.10 -27.49 10.79
C CYS A 680 18.59 -27.45 11.13
N VAL A 681 18.92 -27.11 12.37
CA VAL A 681 20.27 -27.23 12.95
C VAL A 681 20.18 -27.80 14.36
N GLY A 682 21.02 -28.79 14.66
CA GLY A 682 21.06 -29.47 15.94
C GLY A 682 21.98 -28.80 16.97
N LEU A 683 21.57 -28.78 18.22
CA LEU A 683 22.38 -28.41 19.39
C LEU A 683 22.42 -29.59 20.37
N LYS A 684 23.60 -30.18 20.58
CA LYS A 684 23.77 -31.43 21.34
C LYS A 684 23.86 -31.19 22.85
N GLN A 685 23.24 -32.06 23.65
CA GLN A 685 23.46 -32.14 25.10
C GLN A 685 24.83 -32.76 25.42
N ARG A 686 25.60 -32.13 26.33
CA ARG A 686 26.87 -32.68 26.83
C ARG A 686 26.59 -33.96 27.63
N GLY A 687 27.15 -35.09 27.21
CA GLY A 687 27.19 -36.32 28.00
C GLY A 687 28.60 -36.48 28.58
N ASP A 688 28.76 -36.47 29.90
CA ASP A 688 30.08 -36.70 30.51
C ASP A 688 30.24 -38.18 30.90
N HIS A 689 31.30 -38.79 30.33
CA HIS A 689 32.23 -39.80 30.88
C HIS A 689 31.74 -41.06 31.68
N PRO A 690 32.52 -42.16 31.65
CA PRO A 690 32.09 -43.49 32.07
C PRO A 690 31.81 -43.56 33.56
N SER A 691 30.69 -44.19 33.91
CA SER A 691 30.24 -44.43 35.27
C SER A 691 31.32 -45.09 36.13
N ALA A 692 31.89 -44.34 37.08
CA ALA A 692 32.51 -44.91 38.25
C ALA A 692 31.38 -45.45 39.15
N LEU A 693 30.91 -46.67 38.86
CA LEU A 693 30.22 -47.60 39.77
C LEU A 693 29.98 -48.90 39.00
N GLY A 694 31.03 -49.70 38.88
CA GLY A 694 30.88 -51.11 38.61
C GLY A 694 30.13 -51.76 39.77
N LYS A 695 28.94 -52.29 39.50
CA LYS A 695 28.42 -53.47 40.17
C LYS A 695 27.86 -54.42 39.13
N GLU A 696 28.46 -55.59 39.15
CA GLU A 696 28.30 -56.75 38.29
C GLU A 696 26.84 -57.10 38.00
N ALA A 697 26.54 -57.35 36.72
CA ALA A 697 25.38 -58.13 36.32
C ALA A 697 25.84 -59.54 35.97
N GLU A 698 25.37 -60.53 36.73
CA GLU A 698 25.50 -61.95 36.41
C GLU A 698 24.85 -62.28 35.05
N PRO A 699 25.35 -63.29 34.31
CA PRO A 699 24.84 -63.64 33.01
C PRO A 699 23.58 -64.51 33.11
N ALA A 700 22.49 -64.07 32.50
CA ALA A 700 21.29 -64.87 32.30
C ALA A 700 21.51 -65.93 31.21
N SER A 701 21.16 -67.17 31.56
CA SER A 701 21.12 -68.35 30.70
C SER A 701 19.92 -68.33 29.74
N LYS A 702 20.11 -68.94 28.56
CA LYS A 702 19.14 -69.09 27.45
C LYS A 702 17.84 -69.81 27.86
N PRO A 703 16.72 -69.54 27.17
CA PRO A 703 15.58 -70.45 27.16
C PRO A 703 15.79 -71.61 26.16
N ALA A 704 15.22 -72.76 26.50
CA ALA A 704 15.04 -73.91 25.63
C ALA A 704 13.90 -73.68 24.62
N ALA A 705 14.06 -74.35 23.47
CA ALA A 705 13.09 -74.79 22.44
C ALA A 705 11.87 -73.91 22.12
#